data_AF-A3DBF8-F1
#
_entry.id   AF-A3DBF8-F1
#
_cell.length_a   1.000
_cell.length_b   1.000
_cell.length_c   1.000
_cell.angle_alpha   90.00
_cell.angle_beta   90.00
_cell.angle_gamma   90.00
#
_symmetry.space_group_name_H-M   'P 1'
#
loop_
_entity.id
_entity.type
_entity.pdbx_description
1 polymer ?
#
loop_
_entity_poly.entity_id
_entity_poly.type
_entity_poly.pdbx_seq_one_letter_code
_entity_poly.pdbx_strand_id
1 'polypeptide(L)'
;MKRILCCIILLCILAPFLLMNAYAVSYKSAKEAIDDANDFIFQKMGYENYYLFKIGNMDINEKLAQYGSETFYNRPVFVYGDSVEASKRTTTGGRDIVKKVNGKDEYRALGYAVDGSVFPNPAFLYDNEGHAAKDKKWVKEPWNGKNIKYLYGEDGSIIKKTLSDSVLNYIKNWIQINGLTPTEVEAWTGKRNYFVENAVGVPEKLKNNFEDFLYIIQPPTEHAWGLGIAFYYWNGYNNLNYKSFLIKPFDMVADDLDVGFYTIPGSVTEGSKVLVAVKVKSHFDIDLENVSFKWNITTKDSDDKDIPLDAGKYELQFVDSADNNNQSGTINISAKYKEEFFYAQFKMPDRDVYIEFAINEDGKNPVESNMENNTVSTVVKAEKPINMAVKKYDLPYYALSREISYPLADQNIVVNLKKPGSGWWSGNAKVDAFNVDIDTKFLHNYQVGSPVLEDEEDDVIVSLPNVRAKIQRSDFGDDPENKKWLAGNNSTDILTAALKTFYDVFVLKEYKYETKCNRHEDCEAEGCSGYVKETGYARGSRSGTAPIEVNTYVYNGKKDLNKKQYENKIVNNYDKDFKARILWTNSPIKFNVIRYMCDLDVNGNAINWRAVPGKYEREFVQQCSADIDWNIARSMQQDYEQARKAAREGKQDKSFYNKAVFATDKNLQRYDYPIKSGYYFNPTGTYTFEITTVTYKNNQNDTEEHKKLVNALVNSFRYESNLIYVDDNGNPVNIANGSYKTLGVLTAAKNTGIGGKKLISVNRDYKKVTDEIYYDSKRTEDENKNGSHDFWKMSMEGYSLSGSLDSYNKYKYREYVAGGKVFKITETTKVTFIINEGNAKFYTHPKMPDGEYYITVRLSDIDLSKMSGMDYSSIKDVLKGVILDRIKVNVKGSIYGDIS
;
A
#
# COMPACT_ATOMS: atom_id res chain seq x y z
N MET A 1 -10.45 36.84 -9.53
CA MET A 1 -11.66 36.36 -8.83
C MET A 1 -11.62 36.56 -7.31
N LYS A 2 -10.57 36.16 -6.57
CA LYS A 2 -10.49 36.39 -5.11
C LYS A 2 -10.58 37.86 -4.64
N ARG A 3 -10.00 38.83 -5.37
CA ARG A 3 -10.08 40.26 -5.01
C ARG A 3 -11.44 40.92 -5.30
N ILE A 4 -12.18 40.44 -6.31
CA ILE A 4 -13.51 40.97 -6.66
C ILE A 4 -14.56 40.46 -5.65
N LEU A 5 -14.42 39.21 -5.20
CA LEU A 5 -15.27 38.63 -4.16
C LEU A 5 -15.09 39.35 -2.81
N CYS A 6 -13.85 39.71 -2.42
CA CYS A 6 -13.60 40.50 -1.21
C CYS A 6 -14.17 41.92 -1.28
N CYS A 7 -14.15 42.59 -2.44
CA CYS A 7 -14.73 43.93 -2.58
C CYS A 7 -16.27 43.92 -2.56
N ILE A 8 -16.91 42.87 -3.10
CA ILE A 8 -18.38 42.71 -3.04
C ILE A 8 -18.83 42.39 -1.60
N ILE A 9 -18.08 41.56 -0.88
CA ILE A 9 -18.33 41.28 0.54
C ILE A 9 -18.13 42.54 1.40
N LEU A 10 -17.10 43.36 1.15
CA LEU A 10 -16.92 44.64 1.86
C LEU A 10 -18.03 45.67 1.56
N LEU A 11 -18.54 45.73 0.33
CA LEU A 11 -19.62 46.65 -0.07
C LEU A 11 -20.99 46.23 0.49
N CYS A 12 -21.24 44.92 0.65
CA CYS A 12 -22.45 44.41 1.32
C CYS A 12 -22.42 44.62 2.84
N ILE A 13 -21.23 44.68 3.45
CA ILE A 13 -21.05 44.94 4.89
C ILE A 13 -21.18 46.44 5.23
N LEU A 14 -20.88 47.36 4.31
CA LEU A 14 -20.89 48.81 4.58
C LEU A 14 -22.26 49.50 4.36
N ALA A 15 -23.21 48.86 3.68
CA ALA A 15 -24.53 49.45 3.40
C ALA A 15 -25.49 49.61 4.60
N PRO A 16 -25.41 48.82 5.70
CA PRO A 16 -26.25 49.03 6.88
C PRO A 16 -25.73 50.13 7.83
N PHE A 17 -24.49 50.59 7.68
CA PHE A 17 -23.79 51.45 8.66
C PHE A 17 -24.28 52.92 8.74
N LEU A 18 -25.35 53.30 8.04
CA LEU A 18 -25.77 54.72 7.98
C LEU A 18 -26.94 55.11 8.89
N LEU A 19 -27.57 54.21 9.63
CA LEU A 19 -28.69 54.58 10.51
C LEU A 19 -28.80 53.69 11.75
N MET A 20 -28.06 53.98 12.82
CA MET A 20 -28.42 53.50 14.16
C MET A 20 -28.10 54.58 15.21
N ASN A 21 -29.15 55.28 15.64
CA ASN A 21 -29.20 55.89 16.97
C ASN A 21 -29.50 54.78 17.98
N ALA A 22 -28.88 54.83 19.15
CA ALA A 22 -29.08 53.88 20.23
C ALA A 22 -30.56 53.86 20.70
N TYR A 23 -31.21 52.69 20.66
CA TYR A 23 -32.56 52.52 21.20
C TYR A 23 -32.60 51.39 22.25
N ALA A 24 -33.35 51.63 23.32
CA ALA A 24 -33.48 50.79 24.50
C ALA A 24 -34.61 49.75 24.39
N VAL A 25 -34.70 48.87 25.39
CA VAL A 25 -35.80 47.89 25.54
C VAL A 25 -37.15 48.61 25.50
N SER A 26 -37.99 48.25 24.54
CA SER A 26 -39.33 48.81 24.35
C SER A 26 -40.37 47.71 24.55
N TYR A 27 -41.07 47.73 25.68
CA TYR A 27 -42.23 46.86 25.89
C TYR A 27 -43.38 47.28 24.97
N LYS A 28 -44.26 46.36 24.57
CA LYS A 28 -45.44 46.70 23.74
C LYS A 28 -46.55 47.34 24.56
N SER A 29 -46.52 47.16 25.88
CA SER A 29 -47.45 47.77 26.82
C SER A 29 -46.86 47.85 28.23
N ALA A 30 -47.43 48.69 29.09
CA ALA A 30 -47.12 48.69 30.51
C ALA A 30 -47.43 47.34 31.19
N LYS A 31 -48.36 46.54 30.63
CA LYS A 31 -48.65 45.19 31.11
C LYS A 31 -47.44 44.29 31.07
N GLU A 32 -46.83 44.24 29.90
CA GLU A 32 -45.69 43.37 29.62
C GLU A 32 -44.50 43.74 30.51
N ALA A 33 -44.29 45.05 30.74
CA ALA A 33 -43.27 45.54 31.66
C ALA A 33 -43.56 45.14 33.12
N ILE A 34 -44.82 45.21 33.56
CA ILE A 34 -45.23 44.81 34.91
C ILE A 34 -45.12 43.28 35.10
N ASP A 35 -45.55 42.50 34.12
CA ASP A 35 -45.50 41.04 34.18
C ASP A 35 -44.04 40.56 34.28
N ASP A 36 -43.15 41.09 33.44
CA ASP A 36 -41.70 40.85 33.47
C ASP A 36 -41.07 41.26 34.82
N ALA A 37 -41.43 42.44 35.33
CA ALA A 37 -40.98 42.91 36.63
C ALA A 37 -41.46 42.02 37.78
N ASN A 38 -42.69 41.54 37.73
CA ASN A 38 -43.26 40.67 38.76
C ASN A 38 -42.68 39.27 38.72
N ASP A 39 -42.38 38.72 37.53
CA ASP A 39 -41.70 37.43 37.41
C ASP A 39 -40.31 37.48 38.08
N PHE A 40 -39.56 38.56 37.84
CA PHE A 40 -38.29 38.78 38.52
C PHE A 40 -38.45 38.85 40.06
N ILE A 41 -39.41 39.64 40.54
CA ILE A 41 -39.65 39.79 41.99
C ILE A 41 -40.14 38.47 42.61
N PHE A 42 -40.97 37.70 41.92
CA PHE A 42 -41.41 36.39 42.37
C PHE A 42 -40.24 35.41 42.48
N GLN A 43 -39.37 35.34 41.48
CA GLN A 43 -38.20 34.47 41.52
C GLN A 43 -37.21 34.83 42.64
N LYS A 44 -37.03 36.13 42.92
CA LYS A 44 -36.03 36.59 43.90
C LYS A 44 -36.55 36.71 45.32
N MET A 45 -37.84 36.98 45.50
CA MET A 45 -38.42 37.29 46.80
C MET A 45 -39.70 36.50 47.12
N GLY A 46 -40.21 35.71 46.17
CA GLY A 46 -41.44 34.93 46.35
C GLY A 46 -42.72 35.78 46.37
N TYR A 47 -42.66 37.06 46.02
CA TYR A 47 -43.84 37.93 45.96
C TYR A 47 -44.47 37.92 44.58
N GLU A 48 -45.72 37.47 44.53
CA GLU A 48 -46.55 37.61 43.34
C GLU A 48 -47.18 39.00 43.28
N ASN A 49 -47.29 39.57 42.07
CA ASN A 49 -48.00 40.82 41.80
C ASN A 49 -47.54 42.03 42.64
N TYR A 50 -46.24 42.16 42.88
CA TYR A 50 -45.65 43.28 43.62
C TYR A 50 -45.93 44.63 42.93
N TYR A 51 -45.71 44.69 41.62
CA TYR A 51 -46.09 45.80 40.76
C TYR A 51 -47.50 45.59 40.21
N LEU A 52 -48.33 46.62 40.33
CA LEU A 52 -49.72 46.61 39.87
C LEU A 52 -49.94 47.70 38.85
N PHE A 53 -51.06 47.66 38.13
CA PHE A 53 -51.50 48.78 37.28
C PHE A 53 -52.02 49.98 38.07
N LYS A 54 -52.41 49.76 39.33
CA LYS A 54 -53.04 50.76 40.17
C LYS A 54 -52.71 50.49 41.64
N ILE A 55 -52.36 51.54 42.37
CA ILE A 55 -52.23 51.51 43.83
C ILE A 55 -53.22 52.50 44.44
N GLY A 56 -54.12 52.05 45.32
CA GLY A 56 -55.23 52.86 45.80
C GLY A 56 -56.06 53.46 44.65
N ASN A 57 -56.13 54.79 44.57
CA ASN A 57 -56.82 55.51 43.48
C ASN A 57 -55.86 56.00 42.37
N MET A 58 -54.59 55.61 42.38
CA MET A 58 -53.54 56.11 41.49
C MET A 58 -53.18 55.08 40.43
N ASP A 59 -53.37 55.42 39.16
CA ASP A 59 -52.99 54.57 38.01
C ASP A 59 -51.49 54.70 37.70
N ILE A 60 -50.89 53.66 37.11
CA ILE A 60 -49.48 53.68 36.72
C ILE A 60 -49.23 54.64 35.55
N ASN A 61 -48.06 55.26 35.52
CA ASN A 61 -47.58 56.00 34.36
C ASN A 61 -47.14 55.01 33.27
N GLU A 62 -48.06 54.68 32.36
CA GLU A 62 -47.82 53.68 31.31
C GLU A 62 -46.61 54.01 30.44
N LYS A 63 -46.36 55.30 30.17
CA LYS A 63 -45.24 55.73 29.33
C LYS A 63 -43.89 55.47 29.99
N LEU A 64 -43.75 55.80 31.28
CA LEU A 64 -42.52 55.53 32.03
C LEU A 64 -42.35 54.04 32.31
N ALA A 65 -43.43 53.29 32.53
CA ALA A 65 -43.39 51.84 32.67
C ALA A 65 -42.96 51.14 31.37
N GLN A 66 -43.40 51.64 30.21
CA GLN A 66 -43.12 51.03 28.91
C GLN A 66 -41.76 51.42 28.32
N TYR A 67 -41.39 52.70 28.45
CA TYR A 67 -40.28 53.31 27.72
C TYR A 67 -39.25 54.00 28.61
N GLY A 68 -39.56 54.21 29.89
CA GLY A 68 -38.75 55.06 30.75
C GLY A 68 -38.62 56.50 30.24
N SER A 69 -37.46 57.09 30.51
CA SER A 69 -37.03 58.36 29.92
C SER A 69 -35.51 58.37 29.70
N GLU A 70 -35.00 59.35 28.96
CA GLU A 70 -33.56 59.51 28.72
C GLU A 70 -32.75 59.53 30.04
N THR A 71 -33.29 60.14 31.09
CA THR A 71 -32.68 60.19 32.44
C THR A 71 -32.51 58.80 33.07
N PHE A 72 -33.32 57.83 32.63
CA PHE A 72 -33.30 56.44 33.07
C PHE A 72 -32.78 55.50 31.98
N TYR A 73 -32.00 56.03 31.02
CA TYR A 73 -31.47 55.25 29.89
C TYR A 73 -32.56 54.51 29.10
N ASN A 74 -33.75 55.12 29.04
CA ASN A 74 -34.95 54.58 28.41
C ASN A 74 -35.31 53.17 28.94
N ARG A 75 -35.07 52.91 30.23
CA ARG A 75 -35.52 51.72 30.95
C ARG A 75 -36.77 52.00 31.77
N PRO A 76 -37.68 51.02 31.93
CA PRO A 76 -38.88 51.13 32.75
C PRO A 76 -38.66 51.76 34.12
N VAL A 77 -39.59 52.63 34.49
CA VAL A 77 -39.72 53.14 35.86
C VAL A 77 -41.19 53.05 36.26
N PHE A 78 -41.49 52.25 37.28
CA PHE A 78 -42.85 52.11 37.79
C PHE A 78 -43.15 53.23 38.78
N VAL A 79 -43.97 54.19 38.34
CA VAL A 79 -44.50 55.28 39.17
C VAL A 79 -46.00 55.42 38.96
N TYR A 80 -46.70 55.84 40.01
CA TYR A 80 -48.15 55.89 40.09
C TYR A 80 -48.65 57.31 40.30
N GLY A 81 -49.83 57.64 39.78
CA GLY A 81 -50.47 58.94 39.93
C GLY A 81 -49.80 60.05 39.12
N ASP A 82 -50.19 61.30 39.41
CA ASP A 82 -49.76 62.47 38.67
C ASP A 82 -48.52 63.15 39.30
N SER A 83 -47.60 63.61 38.43
CA SER A 83 -46.33 64.24 38.83
C SER A 83 -46.52 65.59 39.53
N VAL A 84 -47.61 66.31 39.24
CA VAL A 84 -47.93 67.60 39.88
C VAL A 84 -48.36 67.38 41.33
N GLU A 85 -49.27 66.43 41.57
CA GLU A 85 -49.72 66.10 42.92
C GLU A 85 -48.60 65.52 43.78
N ALA A 86 -47.81 64.60 43.22
CA ALA A 86 -46.63 64.05 43.89
C ALA A 86 -45.63 65.16 44.28
N SER A 87 -45.40 66.12 43.37
CA SER A 87 -44.52 67.26 43.64
C SER A 87 -45.05 68.16 44.76
N LYS A 88 -46.36 68.45 44.78
CA LYS A 88 -47.01 69.24 45.86
C LYS A 88 -46.87 68.60 47.23
N ARG A 89 -46.95 67.27 47.32
CA ARG A 89 -46.85 66.52 48.59
C ARG A 89 -45.47 66.66 49.26
N THR A 90 -44.43 66.92 48.47
CA THR A 90 -43.05 67.09 49.00
C THR A 90 -42.70 68.54 49.36
N THR A 91 -43.56 69.50 49.06
CA THR A 91 -43.31 70.93 49.30
C THR A 91 -44.11 71.46 50.48
N THR A 92 -43.49 71.56 51.66
CA THR A 92 -43.99 72.40 52.76
C THR A 92 -43.28 73.76 52.74
N GLY A 93 -44.05 74.85 52.61
CA GLY A 93 -43.52 76.22 52.77
C GLY A 93 -43.17 77.00 51.48
N GLY A 94 -43.85 76.77 50.36
CA GLY A 94 -43.76 77.65 49.17
C GLY A 94 -42.58 77.39 48.22
N ARG A 95 -41.97 76.20 48.27
CA ARG A 95 -40.92 75.78 47.31
C ARG A 95 -41.50 75.44 45.95
N ASP A 96 -40.73 75.68 44.89
CA ASP A 96 -41.14 75.37 43.51
C ASP A 96 -41.43 73.87 43.33
N ILE A 97 -42.59 73.56 42.77
CA ILE A 97 -42.99 72.20 42.38
C ILE A 97 -42.53 71.82 40.96
N VAL A 98 -42.14 72.82 40.16
CA VAL A 98 -41.69 72.69 38.76
C VAL A 98 -40.58 73.70 38.48
N LYS A 99 -39.56 73.31 37.70
CA LYS A 99 -38.46 74.18 37.25
C LYS A 99 -38.19 73.93 35.77
N LYS A 100 -37.72 74.95 35.05
CA LYS A 100 -37.24 74.77 33.69
C LYS A 100 -35.82 74.21 33.68
N VAL A 101 -35.65 73.02 33.13
CA VAL A 101 -34.35 72.38 32.89
C VAL A 101 -34.27 72.09 31.39
N ASN A 102 -33.24 72.62 30.72
CA ASN A 102 -33.05 72.49 29.27
C ASN A 102 -34.30 72.87 28.44
N GLY A 103 -35.04 73.89 28.88
CA GLY A 103 -36.24 74.40 28.20
C GLY A 103 -37.53 73.61 28.43
N LYS A 104 -37.49 72.48 29.17
CA LYS A 104 -38.66 71.67 29.55
C LYS A 104 -39.06 71.93 31.00
N ASP A 105 -40.34 71.86 31.28
CA ASP A 105 -40.88 71.93 32.65
C ASP A 105 -40.65 70.57 33.34
N GLU A 106 -39.68 70.53 34.25
CA GLU A 106 -39.37 69.35 35.07
C GLU A 106 -40.06 69.49 36.43
N TYR A 107 -40.92 68.53 36.75
CA TYR A 107 -41.55 68.41 38.06
C TYR A 107 -40.61 67.77 39.07
N ARG A 108 -40.74 68.14 40.35
CA ARG A 108 -39.88 67.65 41.45
C ARG A 108 -39.98 66.14 41.66
N ALA A 109 -41.14 65.57 41.37
CA ALA A 109 -41.41 64.14 41.45
C ALA A 109 -42.00 63.62 40.14
N LEU A 110 -41.76 62.34 39.85
CA LEU A 110 -42.32 61.65 38.68
C LEU A 110 -43.71 61.07 38.97
N GLY A 111 -44.00 60.82 40.24
CA GLY A 111 -45.21 60.18 40.74
C GLY A 111 -44.95 59.58 42.12
N TYR A 112 -45.66 58.52 42.46
CA TYR A 112 -45.51 57.74 43.69
C TYR A 112 -44.92 56.36 43.39
N ALA A 113 -44.09 55.82 44.29
CA ALA A 113 -43.64 54.43 44.28
C ALA A 113 -44.76 53.49 44.77
N VAL A 114 -44.55 52.18 44.67
CA VAL A 114 -45.54 51.14 45.09
C VAL A 114 -46.03 51.34 46.53
N ASP A 115 -45.18 51.80 47.44
CA ASP A 115 -45.51 52.04 48.85
C ASP A 115 -46.28 53.35 49.10
N GLY A 116 -46.51 54.16 48.07
CA GLY A 116 -47.12 55.48 48.18
C GLY A 116 -46.16 56.61 48.56
N SER A 117 -44.87 56.33 48.70
CA SER A 117 -43.80 57.33 48.83
C SER A 117 -43.58 58.07 47.52
N VAL A 118 -43.04 59.28 47.59
CA VAL A 118 -42.82 60.10 46.38
C VAL A 118 -41.57 59.64 45.64
N PHE A 119 -41.71 59.36 44.34
CA PHE A 119 -40.59 59.02 43.46
C PHE A 119 -39.96 60.30 42.89
N PRO A 120 -38.74 60.69 43.31
CA PRO A 120 -38.14 61.95 42.90
C PRO A 120 -37.73 61.93 41.42
N ASN A 121 -37.81 63.09 40.77
CA ASN A 121 -37.28 63.26 39.42
C ASN A 121 -35.79 63.64 39.47
N PRO A 122 -34.86 62.79 38.99
CA PRO A 122 -33.42 63.09 39.00
C PRO A 122 -33.05 64.30 38.13
N ALA A 123 -33.88 64.65 37.15
CA ALA A 123 -33.67 65.82 36.31
C ALA A 123 -33.99 67.15 37.04
N PHE A 124 -34.68 67.10 38.19
CA PHE A 124 -35.02 68.28 38.97
C PHE A 124 -33.82 68.77 39.81
N LEU A 125 -33.44 70.04 39.63
CA LEU A 125 -32.31 70.65 40.35
C LEU A 125 -32.57 70.77 41.86
N TYR A 126 -31.63 70.23 42.65
CA TYR A 126 -31.63 70.32 44.11
C TYR A 126 -31.74 71.78 44.59
N ASP A 127 -32.59 72.01 45.59
CA ASP A 127 -32.93 73.33 46.11
C ASP A 127 -32.60 73.50 47.60
N ASN A 128 -31.89 72.54 48.19
CA ASN A 128 -31.47 72.60 49.59
C ASN A 128 -29.94 72.67 49.73
N GLU A 129 -29.47 73.55 50.60
CA GLU A 129 -28.03 73.73 50.89
C GLU A 129 -27.41 72.44 51.48
N GLY A 130 -28.22 71.63 52.15
CA GLY A 130 -27.82 70.34 52.72
C GLY A 130 -27.41 69.29 51.69
N HIS A 131 -27.82 69.38 50.42
CA HIS A 131 -27.42 68.42 49.38
C HIS A 131 -25.94 68.59 49.02
N ALA A 132 -25.46 69.83 48.97
CA ALA A 132 -24.07 70.18 48.68
C ALA A 132 -23.16 70.20 49.91
N ALA A 133 -23.73 70.02 51.12
CA ALA A 133 -22.98 70.02 52.37
C ALA A 133 -21.90 68.93 52.36
N LYS A 134 -20.70 69.28 52.84
CA LYS A 134 -19.55 68.36 52.99
C LYS A 134 -19.51 67.68 54.36
N ASP A 135 -20.26 68.19 55.34
CA ASP A 135 -20.32 67.69 56.72
C ASP A 135 -21.44 66.67 56.95
N LYS A 136 -21.90 65.97 55.90
CA LYS A 136 -23.01 65.01 56.02
C LYS A 136 -22.65 63.86 56.94
N LYS A 137 -23.59 63.51 57.83
CA LYS A 137 -23.48 62.36 58.74
C LYS A 137 -24.72 61.47 58.58
N TRP A 138 -24.56 60.35 57.91
CA TRP A 138 -25.60 59.40 57.51
C TRP A 138 -26.11 58.57 58.68
N VAL A 139 -27.42 58.48 58.83
CA VAL A 139 -28.09 57.72 59.89
C VAL A 139 -28.03 56.23 59.56
N LYS A 140 -27.36 55.43 60.40
CA LYS A 140 -27.36 53.98 60.30
C LYS A 140 -28.72 53.39 60.75
N GLU A 141 -29.21 52.40 60.02
CA GLU A 141 -30.46 51.67 60.24
C GLU A 141 -31.66 52.59 60.50
N PRO A 142 -32.02 53.52 59.59
CA PRO A 142 -33.10 54.47 59.83
C PRO A 142 -34.46 53.82 60.13
N TRP A 143 -34.71 52.60 59.64
CA TRP A 143 -35.92 51.79 59.92
C TRP A 143 -36.01 51.25 61.36
N ASN A 144 -34.90 51.19 62.10
CA ASN A 144 -34.89 50.68 63.47
C ASN A 144 -35.52 51.71 64.43
N GLY A 145 -36.55 51.33 65.21
CA GLY A 145 -37.31 52.27 66.05
C GLY A 145 -36.58 52.83 67.28
N LYS A 146 -35.32 52.45 67.53
CA LYS A 146 -34.52 52.91 68.68
C LYS A 146 -34.15 54.40 68.58
N ASN A 147 -34.25 55.11 69.69
CA ASN A 147 -33.91 56.53 69.79
C ASN A 147 -32.40 56.82 69.76
N ILE A 148 -31.56 55.86 70.11
CA ILE A 148 -30.10 55.97 69.98
C ILE A 148 -29.68 55.51 68.58
N LYS A 149 -29.05 56.39 67.80
CA LYS A 149 -28.53 56.11 66.45
C LYS A 149 -27.03 56.37 66.34
N TYR A 150 -26.40 55.67 65.41
CA TYR A 150 -25.03 55.95 64.97
C TYR A 150 -25.07 56.71 63.64
N LEU A 151 -24.33 57.82 63.57
CA LEU A 151 -24.21 58.67 62.41
C LEU A 151 -22.81 58.51 61.81
N TYR A 152 -22.73 58.26 60.50
CA TYR A 152 -21.47 58.00 59.79
C TYR A 152 -21.16 59.13 58.81
N GLY A 153 -19.98 59.72 58.96
CA GLY A 153 -19.51 60.75 58.05
C GLY A 153 -18.86 60.19 56.80
N GLU A 154 -18.93 60.98 55.72
CA GLU A 154 -18.20 60.70 54.47
C GLU A 154 -16.68 60.82 54.65
N ASP A 155 -16.22 61.38 55.77
CA ASP A 155 -14.84 61.42 56.26
C ASP A 155 -14.44 60.20 57.12
N GLY A 156 -15.38 59.27 57.37
CA GLY A 156 -15.19 58.09 58.21
C GLY A 156 -15.47 58.29 59.71
N SER A 157 -15.89 59.49 60.16
CA SER A 157 -16.21 59.71 61.57
C SER A 157 -17.50 58.98 61.98
N ILE A 158 -17.59 58.47 63.21
CA ILE A 158 -18.80 57.83 63.75
C ILE A 158 -19.23 58.54 65.04
N ILE A 159 -20.52 58.92 65.12
CA ILE A 159 -21.07 59.66 66.27
C ILE A 159 -22.36 59.01 66.75
N LYS A 160 -22.48 58.83 68.07
CA LYS A 160 -23.70 58.36 68.73
C LYS A 160 -24.61 59.56 69.06
N LYS A 161 -25.85 59.55 68.59
CA LYS A 161 -26.84 60.62 68.84
C LYS A 161 -28.16 60.02 69.34
N THR A 162 -28.73 60.62 70.38
CA THR A 162 -30.11 60.35 70.80
C THR A 162 -31.05 61.27 70.00
N LEU A 163 -31.92 60.67 69.19
CA LEU A 163 -32.92 61.36 68.38
C LEU A 163 -34.15 61.68 69.24
N SER A 164 -34.76 62.85 69.04
CA SER A 164 -36.05 63.20 69.64
C SER A 164 -37.18 62.41 69.00
N ASP A 165 -38.31 62.27 69.70
CA ASP A 165 -39.50 61.61 69.16
C ASP A 165 -40.00 62.30 67.88
N SER A 166 -39.87 63.62 67.78
CA SER A 166 -40.20 64.39 66.56
C SER A 166 -39.35 63.97 65.35
N VAL A 167 -38.06 63.69 65.57
CA VAL A 167 -37.14 63.24 64.51
C VAL A 167 -37.43 61.79 64.13
N LEU A 168 -37.66 60.91 65.11
CA LEU A 168 -38.01 59.53 64.83
C LEU A 168 -39.33 59.44 64.06
N ASN A 169 -40.32 60.27 64.40
CA ASN A 169 -41.57 60.38 63.67
C ASN A 169 -41.34 60.92 62.25
N TYR A 170 -40.43 61.88 62.06
CA TYR A 170 -40.06 62.36 60.73
C TYR A 170 -39.49 61.24 59.84
N ILE A 171 -38.55 60.42 60.36
CA ILE A 171 -37.99 59.28 59.62
C ILE A 171 -39.08 58.23 59.33
N LYS A 172 -39.91 57.90 60.33
CA LYS A 172 -41.02 56.94 60.17
C LYS A 172 -42.05 57.37 59.13
N ASN A 173 -42.29 58.67 58.95
CA ASN A 173 -43.22 59.16 57.93
C ASN A 173 -42.75 58.88 56.49
N TRP A 174 -41.45 58.69 56.28
CA TRP A 174 -40.85 58.40 54.98
C TRP A 174 -40.66 56.89 54.73
N ILE A 175 -40.70 56.05 55.77
CA ILE A 175 -40.52 54.60 55.68
C ILE A 175 -41.89 53.96 55.95
N GLN A 176 -42.64 53.63 54.90
CA GLN A 176 -44.06 53.25 55.01
C GLN A 176 -44.30 51.74 55.05
N ILE A 177 -43.42 50.91 54.48
CA ILE A 177 -43.57 49.43 54.43
C ILE A 177 -42.47 48.72 55.24
N ASN A 178 -42.83 47.73 56.05
CA ASN A 178 -41.83 46.83 56.64
C ASN A 178 -41.69 45.62 55.72
N GLY A 179 -40.53 45.45 55.07
CA GLY A 179 -40.31 44.34 54.15
C GLY A 179 -38.98 44.39 53.40
N LEU A 180 -38.42 45.56 53.09
CA LEU A 180 -37.17 45.63 52.30
C LEU A 180 -35.95 46.03 53.14
N THR A 181 -35.89 45.59 54.40
CA THR A 181 -34.68 45.78 55.22
C THR A 181 -33.56 44.82 54.77
N PRO A 182 -32.27 45.12 55.04
CA PRO A 182 -31.17 44.26 54.63
C PRO A 182 -31.28 42.80 55.12
N THR A 183 -31.87 42.58 56.30
CA THR A 183 -32.11 41.25 56.85
C THR A 183 -33.20 40.49 56.10
N GLU A 184 -34.25 41.18 55.64
CA GLU A 184 -35.32 40.57 54.83
C GLU A 184 -34.81 40.28 53.42
N VAL A 185 -34.06 41.21 52.82
CA VAL A 185 -33.40 41.00 51.52
C VAL A 185 -32.46 39.80 51.57
N GLU A 186 -31.65 39.65 52.62
CA GLU A 186 -30.79 38.48 52.83
C GLU A 186 -31.57 37.17 52.94
N ALA A 187 -32.70 37.18 53.66
CA ALA A 187 -33.55 36.00 53.79
C ALA A 187 -34.14 35.54 52.44
N TRP A 188 -34.34 36.46 51.51
CA TRP A 188 -34.91 36.18 50.18
C TRP A 188 -33.87 35.84 49.13
N THR A 189 -32.79 36.61 49.07
CA THR A 189 -31.80 36.56 47.98
C THR A 189 -30.51 35.86 48.38
N GLY A 190 -30.34 35.54 49.66
CA GLY A 190 -29.09 35.03 50.23
C GLY A 190 -28.01 36.11 50.45
N LYS A 191 -28.27 37.37 50.08
CA LYS A 191 -27.27 38.45 50.09
C LYS A 191 -27.85 39.78 50.60
N ARG A 192 -27.32 40.29 51.72
CA ARG A 192 -27.78 41.52 52.41
C ARG A 192 -27.85 42.76 51.53
N ASN A 193 -26.89 42.91 50.64
CA ASN A 193 -26.75 44.07 49.76
C ASN A 193 -27.19 43.79 48.32
N TYR A 194 -27.94 42.70 48.06
CA TYR A 194 -28.32 42.24 46.71
C TYR A 194 -28.89 43.34 45.80
N PHE A 195 -29.80 44.18 46.31
CA PHE A 195 -30.30 45.32 45.54
C PHE A 195 -29.40 46.56 45.69
N VAL A 196 -28.80 46.74 46.87
CA VAL A 196 -28.07 47.96 47.21
C VAL A 196 -26.75 48.09 46.45
N GLU A 197 -26.16 46.98 45.99
CA GLU A 197 -24.95 47.02 45.15
C GLU A 197 -25.15 47.77 43.83
N ASN A 198 -26.37 47.78 43.31
CA ASN A 198 -26.74 48.51 42.10
C ASN A 198 -27.09 49.99 42.35
N ALA A 199 -26.95 50.50 43.58
CA ALA A 199 -27.28 51.88 43.93
C ALA A 199 -26.31 52.90 43.30
N VAL A 200 -26.85 53.97 42.75
CA VAL A 200 -26.09 55.01 42.04
C VAL A 200 -25.73 56.17 42.97
N GLY A 201 -24.48 56.62 42.92
CA GLY A 201 -24.01 57.81 43.65
C GLY A 201 -23.82 57.60 45.15
N VAL A 202 -23.44 56.37 45.54
CA VAL A 202 -23.09 55.97 46.91
C VAL A 202 -21.80 56.65 47.37
N PRO A 203 -21.74 57.24 48.57
CA PRO A 203 -20.51 57.83 49.12
C PRO A 203 -19.40 56.79 49.26
N GLU A 204 -18.19 57.11 48.80
CA GLU A 204 -17.05 56.17 48.72
C GLU A 204 -16.78 55.41 50.03
N LYS A 205 -16.80 56.12 51.16
CA LYS A 205 -16.52 55.55 52.48
C LYS A 205 -17.63 54.64 53.04
N LEU A 206 -18.80 54.62 52.41
CA LEU A 206 -19.95 53.82 52.82
C LEU A 206 -20.27 52.69 51.83
N LYS A 207 -19.57 52.60 50.68
CA LYS A 207 -19.86 51.62 49.62
C LYS A 207 -19.93 50.16 50.10
N ASN A 208 -19.04 49.78 51.01
CA ASN A 208 -18.89 48.38 51.44
C ASN A 208 -19.98 47.89 52.39
N ASN A 209 -20.79 48.78 52.95
CA ASN A 209 -21.88 48.44 53.86
C ASN A 209 -23.06 49.39 53.70
N PHE A 210 -23.29 49.89 52.48
CA PHE A 210 -24.28 50.94 52.24
C PHE A 210 -25.70 50.47 52.52
N GLU A 211 -25.94 49.16 52.48
CA GLU A 211 -27.20 48.52 52.88
C GLU A 211 -27.59 48.85 54.32
N ASP A 212 -26.63 49.17 55.21
CA ASP A 212 -26.92 49.59 56.58
C ASP A 212 -27.54 51.00 56.66
N PHE A 213 -27.49 51.79 55.58
CA PHE A 213 -27.94 53.20 55.55
C PHE A 213 -29.10 53.43 54.60
N LEU A 214 -29.22 52.61 53.55
CA LEU A 214 -30.22 52.74 52.51
C LEU A 214 -31.43 51.86 52.81
N TYR A 215 -32.59 52.49 53.01
CA TYR A 215 -33.87 51.78 53.00
C TYR A 215 -34.39 51.72 51.54
N ILE A 216 -34.73 50.53 51.06
CA ILE A 216 -35.28 50.36 49.70
C ILE A 216 -36.79 50.64 49.76
N ILE A 217 -37.22 51.67 49.02
CA ILE A 217 -38.64 52.01 48.84
C ILE A 217 -39.28 51.10 47.80
N GLN A 218 -38.54 50.85 46.71
CA GLN A 218 -38.96 50.04 45.57
C GLN A 218 -37.74 49.30 45.02
N PRO A 219 -37.73 47.95 44.95
CA PRO A 219 -36.58 47.19 44.47
C PRO A 219 -36.41 47.36 42.94
N PRO A 220 -35.19 47.36 42.40
CA PRO A 220 -35.00 47.24 40.95
C PRO A 220 -35.47 45.85 40.46
N THR A 221 -35.68 45.71 39.15
CA THR A 221 -35.91 44.40 38.51
C THR A 221 -34.81 44.08 37.51
N GLU A 222 -34.98 43.02 36.71
CA GLU A 222 -34.08 42.75 35.59
C GLU A 222 -33.95 43.98 34.68
N HIS A 223 -35.07 44.64 34.34
CA HIS A 223 -35.11 45.73 33.37
C HIS A 223 -35.60 47.08 33.93
N ALA A 224 -36.17 47.14 35.14
CA ALA A 224 -36.76 48.35 35.71
C ALA A 224 -35.96 48.96 36.88
N TRP A 225 -35.97 50.29 36.98
CA TRP A 225 -35.28 51.03 38.03
C TRP A 225 -35.94 50.90 39.40
N GLY A 226 -35.09 50.76 40.43
CA GLY A 226 -35.48 50.82 41.84
C GLY A 226 -35.21 52.18 42.48
N LEU A 227 -35.75 52.37 43.68
CA LEU A 227 -35.62 53.56 44.50
C LEU A 227 -35.32 53.20 45.96
N GLY A 228 -34.33 53.87 46.54
CA GLY A 228 -34.06 53.86 47.98
C GLY A 228 -33.97 55.25 48.58
N ILE A 229 -33.95 55.33 49.91
CA ILE A 229 -33.83 56.55 50.70
C ILE A 229 -32.88 56.36 51.88
N ALA A 230 -32.04 57.36 52.13
CA ALA A 230 -31.17 57.42 53.30
C ALA A 230 -31.26 58.80 53.96
N PHE A 231 -31.04 58.85 55.26
CA PHE A 231 -31.17 60.06 56.07
C PHE A 231 -29.81 60.55 56.54
N TYR A 232 -29.62 61.86 56.61
CA TYR A 232 -28.36 62.45 57.05
C TYR A 232 -28.56 63.76 57.80
N TYR A 233 -27.67 63.99 58.75
CA TYR A 233 -27.52 65.28 59.43
C TYR A 233 -26.51 66.17 58.70
N TRP A 234 -26.74 67.48 58.72
CA TRP A 234 -25.83 68.50 58.21
C TRP A 234 -25.95 69.78 59.05
N ASN A 235 -25.04 70.75 58.85
CA ASN A 235 -24.97 72.01 59.60
C ASN A 235 -24.79 71.78 61.12
N GLY A 236 -23.73 71.06 61.48
CA GLY A 236 -23.40 70.81 62.88
C GLY A 236 -24.46 69.98 63.63
N TYR A 237 -25.03 68.96 62.98
CA TYR A 237 -26.04 68.04 63.52
C TYR A 237 -27.39 68.66 63.88
N ASN A 238 -27.65 69.90 63.46
CA ASN A 238 -28.89 70.61 63.77
C ASN A 238 -30.01 70.30 62.78
N ASN A 239 -29.66 70.00 61.53
CA ASN A 239 -30.63 69.80 60.46
C ASN A 239 -30.61 68.34 59.97
N LEU A 240 -31.74 67.64 60.09
CA LEU A 240 -31.95 66.33 59.46
C LEU A 240 -32.52 66.55 58.05
N ASN A 241 -32.00 65.81 57.09
CA ASN A 241 -32.52 65.75 55.73
C ASN A 241 -32.47 64.30 55.20
N TYR A 242 -33.01 64.07 54.01
CA TYR A 242 -32.94 62.78 53.32
C TYR A 242 -32.39 62.94 51.91
N LYS A 243 -31.85 61.85 51.36
CA LYS A 243 -31.47 61.72 49.95
C LYS A 243 -32.03 60.41 49.42
N SER A 244 -32.62 60.48 48.24
CA SER A 244 -33.04 59.29 47.49
C SER A 244 -31.90 58.80 46.58
N PHE A 245 -31.84 57.50 46.39
CA PHE A 245 -30.85 56.82 45.55
C PHE A 245 -31.59 55.98 44.52
N LEU A 246 -31.19 56.11 43.25
CA LEU A 246 -31.64 55.20 42.21
C LEU A 246 -30.87 53.90 42.28
N ILE A 247 -31.54 52.80 41.96
CA ILE A 247 -30.95 51.46 41.93
C ILE A 247 -31.10 50.91 40.51
N LYS A 248 -29.97 50.55 39.87
CA LYS A 248 -29.94 50.10 38.47
C LYS A 248 -30.64 48.74 38.28
N PRO A 249 -31.32 48.53 37.12
CA PRO A 249 -31.75 47.21 36.68
C PRO A 249 -30.57 46.23 36.53
N PHE A 250 -30.80 44.92 36.71
CA PHE A 250 -29.76 43.90 36.62
C PHE A 250 -29.26 43.67 35.19
N ASP A 251 -30.09 43.89 34.17
CA ASP A 251 -29.70 43.75 32.76
C ASP A 251 -28.71 44.82 32.29
N MET A 252 -28.49 45.85 33.10
CA MET A 252 -27.49 46.88 32.91
C MET A 252 -26.14 46.53 33.58
N VAL A 253 -25.95 45.28 34.02
CA VAL A 253 -24.77 44.78 34.77
C VAL A 253 -24.03 43.60 34.07
N ALA A 254 -24.36 43.24 32.81
CA ALA A 254 -23.93 42.00 32.14
C ALA A 254 -22.60 42.05 31.34
N ASP A 255 -21.48 41.84 32.03
CA ASP A 255 -20.11 41.72 31.49
C ASP A 255 -19.55 40.32 31.90
N ASP A 256 -19.28 39.40 30.95
CA ASP A 256 -18.90 37.98 31.21
C ASP A 256 -18.03 37.36 30.08
N LEU A 257 -17.24 36.32 30.38
CA LEU A 257 -16.56 35.41 29.45
C LEU A 257 -17.18 34.02 29.56
N ASP A 258 -17.17 33.24 28.47
CA ASP A 258 -17.48 31.80 28.53
C ASP A 258 -16.57 30.98 27.64
N VAL A 259 -16.27 29.74 28.05
CA VAL A 259 -15.38 28.84 27.31
C VAL A 259 -16.03 27.49 27.03
N GLY A 260 -15.80 26.98 25.82
CA GLY A 260 -16.28 25.67 25.39
C GLY A 260 -15.35 25.00 24.39
N PHE A 261 -15.41 23.68 24.28
CA PHE A 261 -14.65 22.97 23.26
C PHE A 261 -15.33 23.09 21.89
N TYR A 262 -14.56 23.49 20.88
CA TYR A 262 -14.99 23.52 19.49
C TYR A 262 -14.72 22.20 18.75
N THR A 263 -13.63 21.49 19.12
CA THR A 263 -13.31 20.16 18.60
C THR A 263 -12.69 19.32 19.70
N ILE A 264 -13.29 18.14 19.97
CA ILE A 264 -12.76 17.15 20.92
C ILE A 264 -12.79 15.76 20.27
N PRO A 265 -11.69 14.99 20.34
CA PRO A 265 -11.74 13.58 20.05
C PRO A 265 -12.28 12.77 21.25
N GLY A 266 -13.18 11.82 21.00
CA GLY A 266 -13.68 10.90 22.03
C GLY A 266 -12.64 9.83 22.39
N SER A 267 -12.29 8.99 21.43
CA SER A 267 -11.23 7.98 21.54
C SER A 267 -10.23 8.06 20.39
N VAL A 268 -8.95 7.86 20.68
CA VAL A 268 -7.85 7.91 19.70
C VAL A 268 -6.88 6.76 19.95
N THR A 269 -6.36 6.15 18.89
CA THR A 269 -5.33 5.11 19.03
C THR A 269 -3.98 5.67 19.48
N GLU A 270 -3.30 4.95 20.37
CA GLU A 270 -1.93 5.24 20.79
C GLU A 270 -1.01 5.55 19.59
N GLY A 271 -0.23 6.62 19.69
CA GLY A 271 0.72 7.10 18.68
C GLY A 271 0.10 7.98 17.58
N SER A 272 -1.23 7.98 17.41
CA SER A 272 -1.92 8.85 16.45
C SER A 272 -1.94 10.32 16.93
N LYS A 273 -2.00 11.26 15.98
CA LYS A 273 -2.09 12.69 16.29
C LYS A 273 -3.49 13.06 16.79
N VAL A 274 -3.52 13.88 17.83
CA VAL A 274 -4.70 14.47 18.47
C VAL A 274 -4.67 15.97 18.24
N LEU A 275 -5.82 16.56 17.91
CA LEU A 275 -6.04 18.00 17.87
C LEU A 275 -7.27 18.34 18.72
N VAL A 276 -7.09 19.26 19.66
CA VAL A 276 -8.15 19.82 20.50
C VAL A 276 -8.25 21.31 20.23
N ALA A 277 -9.47 21.81 20.09
CA ALA A 277 -9.75 23.22 19.89
C ALA A 277 -10.73 23.72 20.94
N VAL A 278 -10.42 24.84 21.58
CA VAL A 278 -11.26 25.54 22.55
C VAL A 278 -11.64 26.90 21.97
N LYS A 279 -12.90 27.28 22.15
CA LYS A 279 -13.47 28.58 21.78
C LYS A 279 -13.81 29.34 23.07
N VAL A 280 -13.26 30.54 23.20
CA VAL A 280 -13.60 31.51 24.24
C VAL A 280 -14.50 32.57 23.61
N LYS A 281 -15.58 32.96 24.31
CA LYS A 281 -16.48 34.05 23.94
C LYS A 281 -16.41 35.17 24.97
N SER A 282 -16.51 36.40 24.49
CA SER A 282 -16.57 37.60 25.31
C SER A 282 -17.89 38.32 25.11
N HIS A 283 -18.57 38.61 26.22
CA HIS A 283 -19.80 39.40 26.23
C HIS A 283 -19.53 40.89 26.45
N PHE A 284 -18.28 41.26 26.71
CA PHE A 284 -17.84 42.65 26.90
C PHE A 284 -17.96 43.46 25.60
N ASP A 285 -18.35 44.72 25.73
CA ASP A 285 -18.42 45.69 24.62
C ASP A 285 -17.11 46.47 24.41
N ILE A 286 -16.03 46.04 25.08
CA ILE A 286 -14.69 46.63 24.99
C ILE A 286 -13.65 45.57 24.60
N ASP A 287 -12.56 46.01 23.97
CA ASP A 287 -11.43 45.13 23.72
C ASP A 287 -10.85 44.73 25.09
N LEU A 288 -10.76 43.43 25.33
CA LEU A 288 -10.16 42.89 26.53
C LEU A 288 -8.67 42.70 26.29
N GLU A 289 -7.85 43.32 27.13
CA GLU A 289 -6.39 43.21 27.03
C GLU A 289 -5.83 42.34 28.17
N ASN A 290 -4.85 41.51 27.83
CA ASN A 290 -4.09 40.68 28.76
C ASN A 290 -4.96 39.74 29.63
N VAL A 291 -5.98 39.13 29.04
CA VAL A 291 -6.83 38.13 29.70
C VAL A 291 -6.01 36.86 29.91
N SER A 292 -5.88 36.38 31.15
CA SER A 292 -5.05 35.21 31.46
C SER A 292 -5.66 33.90 30.96
N PHE A 293 -4.87 32.98 30.43
CA PHE A 293 -5.31 31.63 30.05
C PHE A 293 -4.33 30.55 30.48
N LYS A 294 -4.80 29.31 30.63
CA LYS A 294 -3.99 28.15 30.99
C LYS A 294 -4.56 26.84 30.47
N TRP A 295 -3.70 26.03 29.89
CA TRP A 295 -3.90 24.61 29.58
C TRP A 295 -3.35 23.72 30.69
N ASN A 296 -4.13 22.73 31.07
CA ASN A 296 -3.71 21.64 31.95
C ASN A 296 -3.98 20.31 31.22
N ILE A 297 -2.94 19.77 30.58
CA ILE A 297 -3.01 18.51 29.82
C ILE A 297 -2.18 17.47 30.55
N THR A 298 -2.87 16.49 31.14
CA THR A 298 -2.28 15.48 32.01
C THR A 298 -2.66 14.08 31.56
N THR A 299 -1.93 13.12 32.10
CA THR A 299 -2.29 11.71 32.09
C THR A 299 -2.18 11.16 33.50
N LYS A 300 -2.66 9.95 33.76
CA LYS A 300 -2.56 9.32 35.07
C LYS A 300 -1.42 8.31 35.15
N ASP A 301 -0.78 8.24 36.31
CA ASP A 301 0.18 7.18 36.63
C ASP A 301 -0.50 5.90 37.16
N SER A 302 0.32 4.93 37.59
CA SER A 302 -0.17 3.68 38.18
C SER A 302 -0.92 3.87 39.50
N ASP A 303 -0.76 5.01 40.16
CA ASP A 303 -1.40 5.36 41.43
C ASP A 303 -2.60 6.32 41.23
N ASP A 304 -3.09 6.48 39.99
CA ASP A 304 -4.19 7.37 39.58
C ASP A 304 -3.92 8.87 39.81
N LYS A 305 -2.65 9.28 39.91
CA LYS A 305 -2.26 10.69 40.07
C LYS A 305 -2.05 11.37 38.72
N ASP A 306 -2.48 12.61 38.62
CA ASP A 306 -2.26 13.44 37.43
C ASP A 306 -0.79 13.79 37.26
N ILE A 307 -0.25 13.48 36.08
CA ILE A 307 1.10 13.80 35.62
C ILE A 307 0.99 14.62 34.34
N PRO A 308 1.70 15.76 34.22
CA PRO A 308 1.75 16.53 32.97
C PRO A 308 2.16 15.66 31.77
N LEU A 309 1.50 15.86 30.63
CA LEU A 309 1.85 15.16 29.41
C LEU A 309 3.23 15.61 28.91
N ASP A 310 4.17 14.66 28.76
CA ASP A 310 5.54 14.94 28.33
C ASP A 310 5.58 15.46 26.88
N ALA A 311 5.92 16.75 26.72
CA ALA A 311 5.94 17.40 25.42
C ALA A 311 7.02 16.87 24.46
N GLY A 312 8.16 16.38 24.97
CA GLY A 312 9.22 15.82 24.14
C GLY A 312 8.87 14.42 23.63
N LYS A 313 8.22 13.60 24.48
CA LYS A 313 7.83 12.24 24.14
C LYS A 313 6.57 12.19 23.26
N TYR A 314 5.60 13.05 23.54
CA TYR A 314 4.28 13.03 22.90
C TYR A 314 4.07 14.22 21.94
N GLU A 315 5.11 14.95 21.57
CA GLU A 315 5.04 16.05 20.60
C GLU A 315 3.93 17.08 20.92
N LEU A 316 3.73 17.37 22.22
CA LEU A 316 2.71 18.33 22.66
C LEU A 316 3.09 19.74 22.20
N GLN A 317 2.17 20.40 21.49
CA GLN A 317 2.32 21.77 21.01
C GLN A 317 1.01 22.53 21.19
N PHE A 318 1.12 23.81 21.52
CA PHE A 318 0.00 24.73 21.63
C PHE A 318 0.07 25.71 20.46
N VAL A 319 -1.08 26.04 19.86
CA VAL A 319 -1.18 27.06 18.82
C VAL A 319 -2.30 28.00 19.25
N ASP A 320 -1.97 29.23 19.62
CA ASP A 320 -2.94 30.30 19.84
C ASP A 320 -2.98 31.26 18.65
N SER A 321 -3.97 32.15 18.61
CA SER A 321 -4.11 33.19 17.57
C SER A 321 -2.98 34.23 17.60
N ALA A 322 -2.05 34.16 18.57
CA ALA A 322 -0.98 35.12 18.83
C ALA A 322 0.44 34.56 18.58
N ASP A 323 0.58 33.41 17.91
CA ASP A 323 1.87 32.72 17.64
C ASP A 323 2.69 32.34 18.90
N ASN A 324 2.07 32.28 20.07
CA ASN A 324 2.73 31.90 21.32
C ASN A 324 2.45 30.42 21.63
N ASN A 325 3.46 29.55 21.42
CA ASN A 325 3.42 28.12 21.73
C ASN A 325 3.39 27.81 23.24
N ASN A 326 2.60 28.53 24.04
CA ASN A 326 2.67 28.52 25.49
C ASN A 326 1.47 27.79 26.11
N GLN A 327 1.77 26.96 27.11
CA GLN A 327 0.76 26.26 27.92
C GLN A 327 -0.09 27.24 28.75
N SER A 328 0.43 28.43 29.08
CA SER A 328 -0.29 29.48 29.79
C SER A 328 0.24 30.84 29.38
N GLY A 329 -0.59 31.87 29.44
CA GLY A 329 -0.19 33.23 29.06
C GLY A 329 -1.34 34.22 29.21
N THR A 330 -1.26 35.29 28.43
CA THR A 330 -2.32 36.29 28.33
C THR A 330 -2.69 36.51 26.87
N ILE A 331 -3.96 36.79 26.60
CA ILE A 331 -4.52 37.00 25.26
C ILE A 331 -5.34 38.30 25.23
N ASN A 332 -5.48 38.90 24.05
CA ASN A 332 -6.40 40.00 23.84
C ASN A 332 -7.63 39.48 23.11
N ILE A 333 -8.83 39.80 23.58
CA ILE A 333 -10.10 39.40 22.94
C ILE A 333 -10.76 40.66 22.42
N SER A 334 -10.95 40.74 21.11
CA SER A 334 -11.49 41.96 20.51
C SER A 334 -13.01 42.10 20.74
N ALA A 335 -13.47 43.30 21.08
CA ALA A 335 -14.89 43.68 21.11
C ALA A 335 -15.59 43.49 19.76
N LYS A 336 -14.81 43.55 18.66
CA LYS A 336 -15.34 43.40 17.30
C LYS A 336 -15.68 41.96 16.97
N TYR A 337 -14.84 41.01 17.39
CA TYR A 337 -15.00 39.59 17.04
C TYR A 337 -15.65 38.80 18.17
N LYS A 338 -15.50 39.24 19.43
CA LYS A 338 -16.09 38.65 20.63
C LYS A 338 -15.78 37.16 20.83
N GLU A 339 -14.81 36.61 20.12
CA GLU A 339 -14.39 35.21 20.22
C GLU A 339 -12.90 35.03 19.92
N GLU A 340 -12.28 34.04 20.56
CA GLU A 340 -10.90 33.61 20.31
C GLU A 340 -10.78 32.08 20.36
N PHE A 341 -9.85 31.51 19.58
CA PHE A 341 -9.63 30.06 19.48
C PHE A 341 -8.24 29.66 19.97
N PHE A 342 -8.20 28.56 20.74
CA PHE A 342 -6.97 27.96 21.23
C PHE A 342 -6.87 26.51 20.76
N TYR A 343 -5.68 26.09 20.35
CA TYR A 343 -5.43 24.74 19.88
C TYR A 343 -4.33 24.05 20.69
N ALA A 344 -4.52 22.77 20.97
CA ALA A 344 -3.50 21.89 21.49
C ALA A 344 -3.40 20.65 20.60
N GLN A 345 -2.18 20.25 20.24
CA GLN A 345 -1.92 19.03 19.47
C GLN A 345 -0.88 18.15 20.17
N PHE A 346 -1.06 16.83 20.13
CA PHE A 346 -0.12 15.87 20.70
C PHE A 346 -0.28 14.49 20.05
N LYS A 347 0.67 13.58 20.28
CA LYS A 347 0.58 12.15 19.98
C LYS A 347 -0.06 11.42 21.15
N MET A 348 -1.09 10.63 20.87
CA MET A 348 -1.84 9.92 21.91
C MET A 348 -0.91 8.94 22.68
N PRO A 349 -0.84 9.00 24.01
CA PRO A 349 -0.16 7.99 24.82
C PRO A 349 -0.94 6.67 24.92
N ASP A 350 -0.37 5.68 25.60
CA ASP A 350 -0.97 4.36 25.86
C ASP A 350 -2.08 4.37 26.94
N ARG A 351 -2.54 5.55 27.31
CA ARG A 351 -3.38 5.84 28.48
C ARG A 351 -4.20 7.11 28.24
N ASP A 352 -5.28 7.26 28.99
CA ASP A 352 -6.18 8.41 28.83
C ASP A 352 -5.47 9.76 29.06
N VAL A 353 -5.88 10.77 28.30
CA VAL A 353 -5.39 12.14 28.43
C VAL A 353 -6.53 13.03 28.91
N TYR A 354 -6.29 13.68 30.04
CA TYR A 354 -7.21 14.61 30.68
C TYR A 354 -6.80 16.02 30.26
N ILE A 355 -7.77 16.79 29.80
CA ILE A 355 -7.55 18.11 29.20
C ILE A 355 -8.47 19.07 29.90
N GLU A 356 -7.88 20.11 30.46
CA GLU A 356 -8.58 21.23 31.07
C GLU A 356 -8.01 22.53 30.50
N PHE A 357 -8.89 23.49 30.24
CA PHE A 357 -8.55 24.83 29.80
C PHE A 357 -9.31 25.84 30.63
N ALA A 358 -8.61 26.87 31.10
CA ALA A 358 -9.17 27.97 31.86
C ALA A 358 -8.83 29.32 31.21
N ILE A 359 -9.78 30.25 31.22
CA ILE A 359 -9.64 31.66 30.82
C ILE A 359 -10.09 32.53 31.99
N ASN A 360 -9.33 33.58 32.35
CA ASN A 360 -9.62 34.47 33.48
C ASN A 360 -10.07 33.73 34.75
N GLU A 361 -9.32 32.70 35.14
CA GLU A 361 -9.67 31.79 36.24
C GLU A 361 -9.89 32.51 37.58
N ASP A 362 -9.22 33.65 37.80
CA ASP A 362 -9.37 34.43 39.02
C ASP A 362 -10.47 35.51 38.96
N GLY A 363 -11.11 35.66 37.80
CA GLY A 363 -12.23 36.58 37.56
C GLY A 363 -11.87 38.06 37.69
N LYS A 364 -10.58 38.44 37.57
CA LYS A 364 -10.13 39.82 37.84
C LYS A 364 -9.82 40.63 36.60
N ASN A 365 -9.47 40.01 35.48
CA ASN A 365 -9.19 40.74 34.25
C ASN A 365 -9.75 40.02 33.01
N PRO A 366 -10.97 40.38 32.57
CA PRO A 366 -11.86 41.41 33.15
C PRO A 366 -12.50 41.00 34.49
N VAL A 367 -13.15 41.92 35.19
CA VAL A 367 -13.89 41.56 36.41
C VAL A 367 -15.20 40.88 36.01
N GLU A 368 -15.40 39.64 36.46
CA GLU A 368 -16.56 38.82 36.12
C GLU A 368 -17.36 38.44 37.37
N SER A 369 -18.68 38.31 37.21
CA SER A 369 -19.58 37.89 38.29
C SER A 369 -19.85 36.39 38.30
N ASN A 370 -19.64 35.72 37.16
CA ASN A 370 -19.76 34.28 36.98
C ASN A 370 -18.40 33.73 36.54
N MET A 371 -17.81 32.83 37.32
CA MET A 371 -16.51 32.22 37.00
C MET A 371 -16.64 30.71 36.71
N GLU A 372 -17.85 30.14 36.83
CA GLU A 372 -18.06 28.69 36.65
C GLU A 372 -17.96 28.27 35.18
N ASN A 373 -18.19 29.21 34.26
CA ASN A 373 -18.10 29.07 32.80
C ASN A 373 -16.73 29.45 32.23
N ASN A 374 -15.76 29.75 33.08
CA ASN A 374 -14.40 30.14 32.69
C ASN A 374 -13.44 28.95 32.54
N THR A 375 -13.88 27.74 32.89
CA THR A 375 -13.09 26.51 32.79
C THR A 375 -13.87 25.40 32.10
N VAL A 376 -13.20 24.65 31.21
CA VAL A 376 -13.77 23.47 30.56
C VAL A 376 -12.80 22.29 30.64
N SER A 377 -13.31 21.09 30.88
CA SER A 377 -12.50 19.88 30.97
C SER A 377 -13.10 18.68 30.22
N THR A 378 -12.24 17.79 29.73
CA THR A 378 -12.61 16.56 29.04
C THR A 378 -11.52 15.49 29.17
N VAL A 379 -11.83 14.29 28.70
CA VAL A 379 -10.90 13.17 28.60
C VAL A 379 -10.95 12.61 27.19
N VAL A 380 -9.78 12.38 26.60
CA VAL A 380 -9.59 11.62 25.36
C VAL A 380 -9.17 10.21 25.76
N LYS A 381 -9.93 9.20 25.31
CA LYS A 381 -9.68 7.80 25.64
C LYS A 381 -8.58 7.20 24.76
N ALA A 382 -7.62 6.52 25.37
CA ALA A 382 -6.56 5.82 24.63
C ALA A 382 -7.03 4.43 24.21
N GLU A 383 -6.96 4.18 22.91
CA GLU A 383 -7.26 2.88 22.32
C GLU A 383 -5.97 2.18 21.89
N LYS A 384 -5.93 0.86 22.07
CA LYS A 384 -4.82 0.07 21.54
C LYS A 384 -4.94 -0.10 20.03
N PRO A 385 -3.82 -0.11 19.29
CA PRO A 385 -3.82 -0.37 17.86
C PRO A 385 -4.31 -1.78 17.56
N ILE A 386 -5.14 -1.90 16.52
CA ILE A 386 -5.71 -3.17 16.08
C ILE A 386 -4.72 -3.86 15.14
N ASN A 387 -3.82 -4.62 15.73
CA ASN A 387 -2.78 -5.35 15.01
C ASN A 387 -3.23 -6.77 14.68
N MET A 388 -3.25 -7.08 13.39
CA MET A 388 -3.58 -8.39 12.86
C MET A 388 -2.45 -9.40 13.08
N ALA A 389 -2.82 -10.68 13.16
CA ALA A 389 -1.86 -11.76 13.01
C ALA A 389 -1.29 -11.79 11.58
N VAL A 390 -0.02 -12.20 11.45
CA VAL A 390 0.65 -12.28 10.15
C VAL A 390 -0.05 -13.29 9.24
N LYS A 391 -0.56 -12.84 8.08
CA LYS A 391 -1.11 -13.73 7.04
C LYS A 391 -0.03 -14.12 6.05
N LYS A 392 0.05 -15.41 5.71
CA LYS A 392 1.08 -15.96 4.82
C LYS A 392 0.54 -16.21 3.41
N TYR A 393 1.31 -15.80 2.41
CA TYR A 393 1.01 -16.03 1.00
C TYR A 393 2.21 -16.66 0.31
N ASP A 394 2.03 -17.90 -0.14
CA ASP A 394 3.08 -18.63 -0.84
C ASP A 394 2.96 -18.44 -2.35
N LEU A 395 4.10 -18.20 -2.99
CA LEU A 395 4.30 -18.26 -4.43
C LEU A 395 5.09 -19.55 -4.76
N PRO A 396 4.41 -20.63 -5.17
CA PRO A 396 5.04 -21.94 -5.38
C PRO A 396 6.01 -21.93 -6.57
N TYR A 397 6.83 -22.98 -6.68
CA TYR A 397 7.90 -23.14 -7.69
C TYR A 397 7.49 -22.86 -9.14
N TYR A 398 6.23 -23.11 -9.50
CA TYR A 398 5.70 -22.97 -10.86
C TYR A 398 4.91 -21.67 -11.10
N ALA A 399 4.76 -20.81 -10.09
CA ALA A 399 4.01 -19.56 -10.20
C ALA A 399 4.92 -18.36 -10.47
N LEU A 400 4.53 -17.50 -11.42
CA LEU A 400 5.17 -16.22 -11.74
C LEU A 400 4.59 -15.07 -10.91
N SER A 401 3.30 -15.16 -10.58
CA SER A 401 2.63 -14.17 -9.77
C SER A 401 1.44 -14.78 -9.04
N ARG A 402 0.92 -14.08 -8.03
CA ARG A 402 -0.29 -14.46 -7.30
C ARG A 402 -1.09 -13.22 -6.94
N GLU A 403 -2.38 -13.25 -7.23
CA GLU A 403 -3.31 -12.31 -6.64
C GLU A 403 -3.56 -12.68 -5.18
N ILE A 404 -3.61 -11.70 -4.30
CA ILE A 404 -3.83 -11.89 -2.87
C ILE A 404 -4.94 -10.95 -2.38
N SER A 405 -5.68 -11.40 -1.37
CA SER A 405 -6.61 -10.55 -0.65
C SER A 405 -6.52 -10.82 0.85
N TYR A 406 -6.34 -9.76 1.63
CA TYR A 406 -6.27 -9.81 3.09
C TYR A 406 -7.09 -8.67 3.71
N PRO A 407 -7.75 -8.92 4.86
CA PRO A 407 -8.43 -7.87 5.60
C PRO A 407 -7.44 -6.97 6.35
N LEU A 408 -7.82 -5.70 6.54
CA LEU A 408 -7.07 -4.76 7.38
C LEU A 408 -7.30 -5.01 8.88
N ALA A 409 -8.48 -5.51 9.25
CA ALA A 409 -8.85 -5.91 10.62
C ALA A 409 -9.72 -7.19 10.58
N ASP A 410 -9.59 -8.07 11.57
CA ASP A 410 -10.36 -9.33 11.66
C ASP A 410 -11.77 -9.12 12.28
N GLN A 411 -12.02 -7.94 12.85
CA GLN A 411 -13.28 -7.59 13.50
C GLN A 411 -13.66 -6.14 13.18
N ASN A 412 -14.94 -5.83 13.34
CA ASN A 412 -15.42 -4.46 13.22
C ASN A 412 -14.78 -3.58 14.30
N ILE A 413 -14.47 -2.35 13.92
CA ILE A 413 -13.77 -1.38 14.76
C ILE A 413 -14.81 -0.47 15.42
N VAL A 414 -14.82 -0.40 16.74
CA VAL A 414 -15.68 0.54 17.47
C VAL A 414 -14.94 1.86 17.67
N VAL A 415 -15.54 2.98 17.27
CA VAL A 415 -15.02 4.33 17.48
C VAL A 415 -15.94 5.07 18.44
N ASN A 416 -15.44 5.41 19.61
CA ASN A 416 -16.20 6.15 20.61
C ASN A 416 -16.12 7.65 20.32
N LEU A 417 -17.29 8.29 20.16
CA LEU A 417 -17.43 9.72 19.92
C LEU A 417 -17.98 10.40 21.18
N LYS A 418 -17.47 11.60 21.47
CA LYS A 418 -17.88 12.36 22.66
C LYS A 418 -18.39 13.73 22.28
N LYS A 419 -19.53 14.10 22.87
CA LYS A 419 -20.14 15.43 22.80
C LYS A 419 -20.21 16.05 24.21
N PRO A 420 -20.29 17.39 24.33
CA PRO A 420 -20.57 18.06 25.61
C PRO A 420 -21.89 17.59 26.23
N GLY A 421 -22.02 17.67 27.56
CA GLY A 421 -23.18 17.15 28.29
C GLY A 421 -24.53 17.79 27.92
N SER A 422 -24.51 19.02 27.41
CA SER A 422 -25.70 19.73 26.89
C SER A 422 -25.96 19.49 25.40
N GLY A 423 -25.12 18.71 24.71
CA GLY A 423 -25.19 18.49 23.27
C GLY A 423 -26.02 17.27 22.87
N TRP A 424 -26.62 17.32 21.68
CA TRP A 424 -27.31 16.20 21.03
C TRP A 424 -26.81 16.00 19.60
N TRP A 425 -26.84 14.76 19.11
CA TRP A 425 -26.40 14.46 17.74
C TRP A 425 -27.33 15.11 16.71
N SER A 426 -26.76 15.80 15.72
CA SER A 426 -27.53 16.51 14.68
C SER A 426 -27.41 15.86 13.30
N GLY A 427 -26.57 14.84 13.14
CA GLY A 427 -26.42 14.07 11.90
C GLY A 427 -25.77 12.71 12.13
N ASN A 428 -25.77 11.88 11.09
CA ASN A 428 -25.14 10.57 11.12
C ASN A 428 -23.62 10.68 11.09
N ALA A 429 -22.94 9.70 11.70
CA ALA A 429 -21.50 9.55 11.57
C ALA A 429 -21.07 9.35 10.12
N LYS A 430 -19.89 9.87 9.77
CA LYS A 430 -19.25 9.66 8.47
C LYS A 430 -17.75 9.42 8.65
N VAL A 431 -17.15 8.73 7.68
CA VAL A 431 -15.69 8.62 7.58
C VAL A 431 -15.15 9.94 7.04
N ASP A 432 -14.36 10.63 7.87
CA ASP A 432 -13.73 11.91 7.55
C ASP A 432 -12.49 11.69 6.68
N ALA A 433 -11.70 10.68 7.05
CA ALA A 433 -10.53 10.24 6.31
C ALA A 433 -10.27 8.74 6.53
N PHE A 434 -9.75 8.09 5.51
CA PHE A 434 -9.29 6.70 5.58
C PHE A 434 -7.99 6.58 4.80
N ASN A 435 -6.90 6.32 5.51
CA ASN A 435 -5.56 6.25 4.96
C ASN A 435 -5.03 4.82 5.11
N VAL A 436 -4.45 4.29 4.03
CA VAL A 436 -3.80 2.98 4.03
C VAL A 436 -2.44 3.12 3.37
N ASP A 437 -1.39 2.77 4.11
CA ASP A 437 -0.02 2.77 3.63
C ASP A 437 0.37 1.36 3.19
N ILE A 438 0.69 1.21 1.91
CA ILE A 438 0.94 -0.07 1.25
C ILE A 438 2.35 -0.06 0.66
N ASP A 439 3.09 -1.16 0.86
CA ASP A 439 4.38 -1.36 0.22
C ASP A 439 4.21 -1.59 -1.29
N THR A 440 4.24 -0.51 -2.06
CA THR A 440 4.07 -0.53 -3.52
C THR A 440 5.25 -1.14 -4.27
N LYS A 441 6.35 -1.49 -3.59
CA LYS A 441 7.48 -2.18 -4.22
C LYS A 441 7.16 -3.65 -4.46
N PHE A 442 6.41 -4.28 -3.55
CA PHE A 442 6.06 -5.70 -3.61
C PHE A 442 4.58 -5.95 -3.93
N LEU A 443 3.70 -5.00 -3.61
CA LEU A 443 2.25 -5.12 -3.82
C LEU A 443 1.81 -4.31 -5.04
N HIS A 444 1.74 -4.98 -6.18
CA HIS A 444 1.36 -4.38 -7.46
C HIS A 444 -0.16 -4.33 -7.63
N ASN A 445 -0.64 -3.36 -8.41
CA ASN A 445 -2.06 -3.18 -8.76
C ASN A 445 -3.00 -3.25 -7.54
N TYR A 446 -2.55 -2.69 -6.42
CA TYR A 446 -3.31 -2.78 -5.18
C TYR A 446 -4.64 -2.02 -5.30
N GLN A 447 -5.65 -2.53 -4.63
CA GLN A 447 -6.98 -1.92 -4.52
C GLN A 447 -7.42 -2.00 -3.07
N VAL A 448 -7.89 -0.87 -2.55
CA VAL A 448 -8.51 -0.75 -1.24
C VAL A 448 -9.89 -0.16 -1.46
N GLY A 449 -10.92 -0.84 -0.93
CA GLY A 449 -12.28 -0.33 -0.97
C GLY A 449 -12.50 0.85 -0.01
N SER A 450 -13.76 1.24 0.16
CA SER A 450 -14.14 2.18 1.21
C SER A 450 -14.60 1.43 2.47
N PRO A 451 -14.31 1.95 3.67
CA PRO A 451 -14.91 1.45 4.90
C PRO A 451 -16.43 1.66 4.89
N VAL A 452 -17.15 0.77 5.58
CA VAL A 452 -18.60 0.86 5.82
C VAL A 452 -18.81 1.14 7.30
N LEU A 453 -19.79 1.97 7.63
CA LEU A 453 -20.08 2.36 9.01
C LEU A 453 -21.53 2.05 9.41
N GLU A 454 -21.72 1.66 10.66
CA GLU A 454 -23.00 1.53 11.36
C GLU A 454 -22.98 2.49 12.56
N ASP A 455 -24.00 3.34 12.67
CA ASP A 455 -24.06 4.45 13.63
C ASP A 455 -24.94 4.09 14.84
N GLU A 456 -24.33 3.85 16.00
CA GLU A 456 -24.97 3.47 17.26
C GLU A 456 -24.82 4.59 18.32
N GLU A 457 -25.37 5.77 18.00
CA GLU A 457 -25.34 6.98 18.85
C GLU A 457 -23.95 7.50 19.19
N ASP A 458 -23.39 7.11 20.33
CA ASP A 458 -22.05 7.52 20.80
C ASP A 458 -20.96 6.56 20.30
N ASP A 459 -21.32 5.34 19.90
CA ASP A 459 -20.44 4.33 19.32
C ASP A 459 -20.66 4.22 17.81
N VAL A 460 -19.58 4.23 17.03
CA VAL A 460 -19.63 4.01 15.58
C VAL A 460 -18.86 2.76 15.22
N ILE A 461 -19.54 1.78 14.63
CA ILE A 461 -18.96 0.51 14.21
C ILE A 461 -18.48 0.65 12.77
N VAL A 462 -17.18 0.45 12.53
CA VAL A 462 -16.54 0.59 11.22
C VAL A 462 -16.03 -0.76 10.74
N SER A 463 -16.52 -1.21 9.59
CA SER A 463 -16.04 -2.38 8.86
C SER A 463 -14.99 -1.95 7.84
N LEU A 464 -13.75 -2.42 7.98
CA LEU A 464 -12.68 -2.11 7.04
C LEU A 464 -12.69 -3.02 5.80
N PRO A 465 -12.34 -2.49 4.62
CA PRO A 465 -12.27 -3.28 3.40
C PRO A 465 -11.06 -4.22 3.40
N ASN A 466 -11.09 -5.23 2.53
CA ASN A 466 -9.91 -6.01 2.22
C ASN A 466 -8.99 -5.24 1.25
N VAL A 467 -7.69 -5.39 1.45
CA VAL A 467 -6.70 -5.06 0.43
C VAL A 467 -6.68 -6.20 -0.59
N ARG A 468 -6.71 -5.87 -1.88
CA ARG A 468 -6.40 -6.80 -2.97
C ARG A 468 -5.13 -6.31 -3.66
N ALA A 469 -4.22 -7.21 -3.98
CA ALA A 469 -2.97 -6.86 -4.66
C ALA A 469 -2.43 -8.06 -5.44
N LYS A 470 -1.38 -7.83 -6.24
CA LYS A 470 -0.64 -8.86 -6.96
C LYS A 470 0.81 -8.87 -6.52
N ILE A 471 1.30 -10.03 -6.10
CA ILE A 471 2.73 -10.28 -5.81
C ILE A 471 3.39 -10.93 -7.02
N GLN A 472 4.64 -10.59 -7.30
CA GLN A 472 5.37 -11.10 -8.47
C GLN A 472 6.69 -11.75 -8.07
N ARG A 473 7.04 -12.85 -8.73
CA ARG A 473 8.30 -13.58 -8.53
C ARG A 473 9.52 -12.70 -8.77
N SER A 474 9.43 -11.80 -9.75
CA SER A 474 10.49 -10.89 -10.15
C SER A 474 10.94 -9.95 -9.04
N ASP A 475 10.04 -9.60 -8.11
CA ASP A 475 10.35 -8.72 -6.96
C ASP A 475 11.34 -9.37 -5.98
N PHE A 476 11.48 -10.70 -6.07
CA PHE A 476 12.40 -11.51 -5.28
C PHE A 476 13.69 -11.84 -6.03
N GLY A 477 13.92 -11.25 -7.21
CA GLY A 477 15.14 -11.41 -8.00
C GLY A 477 15.18 -12.65 -8.92
N ASP A 478 14.09 -13.41 -9.00
CA ASP A 478 13.93 -14.52 -9.95
C ASP A 478 12.92 -14.14 -11.04
N ASP A 479 13.38 -13.94 -12.27
CA ASP A 479 12.56 -13.53 -13.41
C ASP A 479 12.90 -14.38 -14.66
N PRO A 480 12.40 -15.63 -14.70
CA PRO A 480 12.65 -16.56 -15.80
C PRO A 480 12.14 -16.05 -17.15
N GLU A 481 11.08 -15.24 -17.18
CA GLU A 481 10.53 -14.66 -18.41
C GLU A 481 11.57 -13.80 -19.13
N ASN A 482 12.34 -13.01 -18.37
CA ASN A 482 13.41 -12.17 -18.89
C ASN A 482 14.81 -12.80 -18.78
N LYS A 483 14.91 -14.14 -18.67
CA LYS A 483 16.17 -14.88 -18.56
C LYS A 483 17.06 -14.44 -17.38
N LYS A 484 16.45 -14.05 -16.27
CA LYS A 484 17.14 -13.74 -15.01
C LYS A 484 16.75 -14.78 -13.99
N TRP A 485 17.70 -15.59 -13.56
CA TRP A 485 17.45 -16.63 -12.57
C TRP A 485 18.21 -16.32 -11.30
N LEU A 486 17.60 -16.57 -10.15
CA LEU A 486 18.31 -16.46 -8.88
C LEU A 486 19.53 -17.41 -8.90
N ALA A 487 20.70 -16.85 -8.54
CA ALA A 487 21.99 -17.54 -8.55
C ALA A 487 22.29 -18.17 -7.19
N GLY A 488 21.43 -19.08 -6.72
CA GLY A 488 21.70 -19.88 -5.52
C GLY A 488 22.68 -21.03 -5.79
N ASN A 489 23.54 -21.34 -4.81
CA ASN A 489 24.32 -22.58 -4.77
C ASN A 489 23.46 -23.82 -4.49
N ASN A 490 22.27 -23.61 -3.92
CA ASN A 490 21.29 -24.64 -3.62
C ASN A 490 20.35 -24.82 -4.82
N SER A 491 19.91 -26.06 -5.07
CA SER A 491 18.94 -26.33 -6.14
C SER A 491 17.58 -25.68 -5.87
N THR A 492 17.28 -25.38 -4.61
CA THR A 492 16.01 -24.81 -4.12
C THR A 492 16.29 -23.69 -3.13
N ASP A 493 15.61 -22.55 -3.29
CA ASP A 493 15.64 -21.44 -2.34
C ASP A 493 14.21 -21.03 -1.95
N ILE A 494 14.05 -20.55 -0.72
CA ILE A 494 12.82 -19.92 -0.22
C ILE A 494 13.19 -18.48 0.15
N LEU A 495 12.56 -17.52 -0.52
CA LEU A 495 12.75 -16.10 -0.24
C LEU A 495 11.52 -15.57 0.47
N THR A 496 11.72 -14.91 1.60
CA THR A 496 10.63 -14.39 2.44
C THR A 496 10.70 -12.87 2.49
N ALA A 497 9.57 -12.21 2.23
CA ALA A 497 9.39 -10.79 2.48
C ALA A 497 8.29 -10.59 3.53
N ALA A 498 8.64 -9.93 4.64
CA ALA A 498 7.67 -9.48 5.63
C ALA A 498 7.23 -8.06 5.28
N LEU A 499 5.95 -7.89 4.96
CA LEU A 499 5.35 -6.62 4.56
C LEU A 499 4.35 -6.20 5.63
N LYS A 500 4.23 -4.90 5.86
CA LYS A 500 3.35 -4.35 6.88
C LYS A 500 2.52 -3.23 6.29
N THR A 501 1.21 -3.44 6.20
CA THR A 501 0.26 -2.41 5.80
C THR A 501 -0.23 -1.69 7.05
N PHE A 502 -0.08 -0.37 7.08
CA PHE A 502 -0.60 0.47 8.15
C PHE A 502 -1.90 1.13 7.68
N TYR A 503 -2.86 1.31 8.58
CA TYR A 503 -4.09 2.04 8.27
C TYR A 503 -4.50 2.94 9.44
N ASP A 504 -5.15 4.04 9.08
CA ASP A 504 -5.85 4.95 9.98
C ASP A 504 -7.27 5.22 9.43
N VAL A 505 -8.28 5.09 10.28
CA VAL A 505 -9.63 5.54 9.98
C VAL A 505 -10.06 6.62 10.96
N PHE A 506 -10.62 7.71 10.42
CA PHE A 506 -11.13 8.86 11.16
C PHE A 506 -12.63 8.95 10.96
N VAL A 507 -13.37 9.00 12.06
CA VAL A 507 -14.82 9.14 12.08
C VAL A 507 -15.17 10.52 12.62
N LEU A 508 -16.14 11.16 11.99
CA LEU A 508 -16.67 12.48 12.35
C LEU A 508 -18.18 12.37 12.49
N LYS A 509 -18.73 12.95 13.56
CA LYS A 509 -20.17 13.12 13.74
C LYS A 509 -20.50 14.52 14.24
N GLU A 510 -21.54 15.10 13.67
CA GLU A 510 -21.99 16.44 14.01
C GLU A 510 -22.93 16.39 15.23
N TYR A 511 -22.72 17.30 16.18
CA TYR A 511 -23.64 17.53 17.30
C TYR A 511 -24.04 19.01 17.35
N LYS A 512 -25.20 19.28 17.93
CA LYS A 512 -25.66 20.62 18.29
C LYS A 512 -25.70 20.79 19.80
N TYR A 513 -25.45 21.99 20.28
CA TYR A 513 -25.55 22.35 21.69
C TYR A 513 -26.08 23.78 21.82
N GLU A 514 -26.70 24.07 22.96
CA GLU A 514 -27.21 25.40 23.28
C GLU A 514 -26.17 26.17 24.09
N THR A 515 -25.93 27.43 23.70
CA THR A 515 -25.04 28.38 24.37
C THR A 515 -25.75 29.72 24.46
N LYS A 516 -25.46 30.52 25.49
CA LYS A 516 -26.14 31.80 25.72
C LYS A 516 -25.79 32.78 24.59
N CYS A 517 -26.77 33.56 24.14
CA CYS A 517 -26.55 34.53 23.07
C CYS A 517 -25.60 35.66 23.51
N ASN A 518 -24.63 36.02 22.66
CA ASN A 518 -24.01 37.34 22.71
C ASN A 518 -25.08 38.37 22.32
N ARG A 519 -25.30 39.41 23.13
CA ARG A 519 -26.36 40.43 22.94
C ARG A 519 -26.19 41.33 21.68
N HIS A 520 -25.29 40.97 20.75
CA HIS A 520 -24.87 41.81 19.62
C HIS A 520 -24.80 41.13 18.23
N GLU A 521 -25.13 39.84 18.08
CA GLU A 521 -25.29 39.23 16.75
C GLU A 521 -26.77 38.98 16.45
N ASP A 522 -27.35 39.69 15.47
CA ASP A 522 -28.63 39.46 14.77
C ASP A 522 -29.62 38.44 15.40
N CYS A 523 -30.01 38.67 16.66
CA CYS A 523 -31.02 37.85 17.35
C CYS A 523 -32.46 38.32 17.10
N GLU A 524 -32.69 39.27 16.18
CA GLU A 524 -34.02 39.85 15.93
C GLU A 524 -34.87 39.11 14.89
N ALA A 525 -34.36 38.05 14.23
CA ALA A 525 -35.17 37.36 13.21
C ALA A 525 -36.11 36.27 13.74
N GLU A 526 -35.81 35.59 14.85
CA GLU A 526 -36.63 34.45 15.32
C GLU A 526 -36.62 34.32 16.85
N GLY A 527 -37.37 35.19 17.55
CA GLY A 527 -37.88 34.97 18.92
C GLY A 527 -37.07 34.06 19.87
N CYS A 528 -35.78 34.31 20.05
CA CYS A 528 -34.91 33.44 20.84
C CYS A 528 -34.95 33.77 22.34
N SER A 529 -35.08 32.74 23.16
CA SER A 529 -35.19 32.75 24.62
C SER A 529 -33.83 32.84 25.35
N GLY A 530 -32.87 33.61 24.81
CA GLY A 530 -31.55 33.81 25.44
C GLY A 530 -30.48 32.75 25.14
N TYR A 531 -30.74 31.77 24.25
CA TYR A 531 -29.79 30.75 23.82
C TYR A 531 -29.76 30.60 22.29
N VAL A 532 -28.57 30.40 21.70
CA VAL A 532 -28.36 30.00 20.30
C VAL A 532 -27.93 28.53 20.22
N LYS A 533 -28.31 27.87 19.13
CA LYS A 533 -27.88 26.50 18.80
C LYS A 533 -26.61 26.57 17.96
N GLU A 534 -25.50 26.13 18.51
CA GLU A 534 -24.23 26.00 17.80
C GLU A 534 -24.01 24.56 17.34
N THR A 535 -23.23 24.41 16.28
CA THR A 535 -22.82 23.12 15.73
C THR A 535 -21.37 22.84 16.10
N GLY A 536 -21.12 21.68 16.70
CA GLY A 536 -19.79 21.14 16.97
C GLY A 536 -19.56 19.80 16.27
N TYR A 537 -18.32 19.33 16.30
CA TYR A 537 -17.93 18.07 15.68
C TYR A 537 -17.20 17.16 16.67
N ALA A 538 -17.72 15.95 16.86
CA ALA A 538 -17.05 14.89 17.57
C ALA A 538 -16.19 14.09 16.59
N ARG A 539 -14.95 13.81 16.98
CA ARG A 539 -14.01 13.02 16.20
C ARG A 539 -13.57 11.78 16.96
N GLY A 540 -13.18 10.74 16.24
CA GLY A 540 -12.49 9.59 16.81
C GLY A 540 -11.64 8.94 15.74
N SER A 541 -10.56 8.26 16.15
CA SER A 541 -9.72 7.55 15.19
C SER A 541 -9.25 6.21 15.71
N ARG A 542 -9.15 5.27 14.77
CA ARG A 542 -8.65 3.93 15.03
C ARG A 542 -7.58 3.58 14.00
N SER A 543 -6.47 3.05 14.50
CA SER A 543 -5.34 2.64 13.66
C SER A 543 -4.90 1.23 13.97
N GLY A 544 -4.17 0.66 13.02
CA GLY A 544 -3.74 -0.72 13.14
C GLY A 544 -2.82 -1.13 12.02
N THR A 545 -2.42 -2.40 12.07
CA THR A 545 -1.50 -2.96 11.10
C THR A 545 -1.95 -4.33 10.64
N ALA A 546 -1.83 -4.56 9.34
CA ALA A 546 -2.11 -5.83 8.68
C ALA A 546 -0.80 -6.39 8.09
N PRO A 547 0.01 -7.11 8.90
CA PRO A 547 1.23 -7.69 8.39
C PRO A 547 0.94 -8.93 7.54
N ILE A 548 1.67 -9.05 6.44
CA ILE A 548 1.67 -10.24 5.60
C ILE A 548 3.10 -10.74 5.40
N GLU A 549 3.24 -12.03 5.18
CA GLU A 549 4.51 -12.67 4.83
C GLU A 549 4.33 -13.34 3.47
N VAL A 550 5.22 -13.01 2.53
CA VAL A 550 5.22 -13.61 1.19
C VAL A 550 6.42 -14.53 1.06
N ASN A 551 6.17 -15.82 0.81
CA ASN A 551 7.21 -16.83 0.60
C ASN A 551 7.28 -17.23 -0.86
N THR A 552 8.41 -16.97 -1.52
CA THR A 552 8.65 -17.33 -2.91
C THR A 552 9.57 -18.54 -3.00
N TYR A 553 9.03 -19.63 -3.53
CA TYR A 553 9.74 -20.89 -3.72
C TYR A 553 10.41 -20.90 -5.10
N VAL A 554 11.74 -21.06 -5.15
CA VAL A 554 12.53 -20.98 -6.38
C VAL A 554 13.21 -22.31 -6.68
N TYR A 555 13.04 -22.78 -7.91
CA TYR A 555 13.72 -23.94 -8.47
C TYR A 555 13.92 -23.71 -9.97
N ASN A 556 15.17 -23.62 -10.43
CA ASN A 556 15.50 -23.27 -11.81
C ASN A 556 16.17 -24.41 -12.61
N GLY A 557 15.89 -25.65 -12.20
CA GLY A 557 16.44 -26.86 -12.80
C GLY A 557 17.84 -27.20 -12.29
N LYS A 558 18.30 -28.40 -12.65
CA LYS A 558 19.65 -28.90 -12.41
C LYS A 558 20.54 -28.56 -13.60
N LYS A 559 21.74 -28.08 -13.30
CA LYS A 559 22.79 -27.87 -14.32
C LYS A 559 23.14 -29.20 -15.01
N ASP A 560 23.39 -30.22 -14.22
CA ASP A 560 23.83 -31.54 -14.69
C ASP A 560 22.71 -32.57 -14.52
N LEU A 561 22.42 -33.30 -15.60
CA LEU A 561 21.50 -34.44 -15.61
C LEU A 561 22.29 -35.75 -15.78
N ASN A 562 21.70 -36.84 -15.31
CA ASN A 562 22.25 -38.18 -15.53
C ASN A 562 22.22 -38.49 -17.03
N LYS A 563 23.40 -38.49 -17.67
CA LYS A 563 23.52 -38.79 -19.10
C LYS A 563 23.52 -40.30 -19.31
N LYS A 564 22.71 -40.78 -20.25
CA LYS A 564 22.76 -42.16 -20.73
C LYS A 564 24.16 -42.44 -21.30
N GLN A 565 24.74 -43.57 -20.91
CA GLN A 565 26.03 -44.02 -21.42
C GLN A 565 25.83 -44.78 -22.73
N TYR A 566 26.67 -44.46 -23.73
CA TYR A 566 26.67 -45.10 -25.04
C TYR A 566 28.00 -45.81 -25.29
N GLU A 567 27.99 -46.77 -26.21
CA GLU A 567 29.16 -47.58 -26.51
C GLU A 567 29.99 -46.96 -27.64
N ASN A 568 31.32 -47.05 -27.48
CA ASN A 568 32.30 -46.68 -28.51
C ASN A 568 33.19 -47.89 -28.78
N LYS A 569 32.79 -48.78 -29.69
CA LYS A 569 33.47 -50.07 -29.94
C LYS A 569 33.18 -50.64 -31.33
N ILE A 570 33.97 -51.62 -31.75
CA ILE A 570 33.71 -52.45 -32.93
C ILE A 570 33.22 -53.83 -32.47
N VAL A 571 32.15 -54.33 -33.09
CA VAL A 571 31.53 -55.64 -32.83
C VAL A 571 31.74 -56.52 -34.07
N ASN A 572 31.95 -57.82 -33.86
CA ASN A 572 32.30 -58.81 -34.89
C ASN A 572 33.57 -58.43 -35.67
N ASN A 573 34.62 -58.03 -34.94
CA ASN A 573 35.87 -57.53 -35.50
C ASN A 573 36.90 -58.65 -35.72
N TYR A 574 36.59 -59.62 -36.58
CA TYR A 574 37.44 -60.80 -36.83
C TYR A 574 37.83 -60.91 -38.31
N ASP A 575 38.98 -61.55 -38.59
CA ASP A 575 39.57 -61.69 -39.94
C ASP A 575 38.83 -62.66 -40.88
N LYS A 576 37.86 -63.41 -40.33
CA LYS A 576 37.01 -64.39 -41.05
C LYS A 576 35.54 -64.00 -41.12
N ASP A 577 35.13 -62.94 -40.42
CA ASP A 577 33.73 -62.55 -40.36
C ASP A 577 33.40 -61.68 -41.56
N PHE A 578 32.37 -62.06 -42.32
CA PHE A 578 31.88 -61.25 -43.44
C PHE A 578 30.99 -60.07 -42.99
N LYS A 579 30.96 -59.75 -41.70
CA LYS A 579 30.22 -58.61 -41.15
C LYS A 579 30.95 -57.93 -40.00
N ALA A 580 30.87 -56.62 -39.91
CA ALA A 580 31.29 -55.86 -38.73
C ALA A 580 30.30 -54.75 -38.41
N ARG A 581 30.21 -54.38 -37.13
CA ARG A 581 29.40 -53.26 -36.66
C ARG A 581 30.23 -52.30 -35.83
N ILE A 582 30.26 -51.04 -36.23
CA ILE A 582 30.93 -49.97 -35.47
C ILE A 582 29.85 -49.22 -34.70
N LEU A 583 30.08 -48.98 -33.41
CA LEU A 583 29.21 -48.20 -32.53
C LEU A 583 29.99 -46.99 -32.03
N TRP A 584 29.41 -45.80 -32.16
CA TRP A 584 29.97 -44.58 -31.57
C TRP A 584 28.89 -43.62 -31.07
N THR A 585 29.28 -42.70 -30.22
CA THR A 585 28.42 -41.63 -29.71
C THR A 585 28.51 -40.40 -30.62
N ASN A 586 27.39 -39.78 -31.01
CA ASN A 586 27.47 -38.54 -31.80
C ASN A 586 28.06 -37.38 -30.98
N SER A 587 28.66 -36.42 -31.67
CA SER A 587 28.97 -35.11 -31.09
C SER A 587 27.71 -34.46 -30.51
N PRO A 588 27.74 -33.92 -29.27
CA PRO A 588 26.57 -33.32 -28.63
C PRO A 588 25.91 -32.22 -29.47
N ILE A 589 24.60 -32.34 -29.70
CA ILE A 589 23.81 -31.30 -30.37
C ILE A 589 23.13 -30.46 -29.29
N LYS A 590 23.56 -29.21 -29.17
CA LYS A 590 23.04 -28.26 -28.16
C LYS A 590 21.67 -27.73 -28.54
N PHE A 591 20.77 -27.61 -27.55
CA PHE A 591 19.45 -27.03 -27.73
C PHE A 591 18.94 -26.32 -26.46
N ASN A 592 18.13 -25.29 -26.67
CA ASN A 592 17.48 -24.57 -25.59
C ASN A 592 16.20 -25.28 -25.15
N VAL A 593 15.83 -25.08 -23.89
CA VAL A 593 14.60 -25.61 -23.31
C VAL A 593 13.70 -24.50 -22.80
N ILE A 594 12.41 -24.78 -22.76
CA ILE A 594 11.40 -23.98 -22.08
C ILE A 594 10.81 -24.80 -20.93
N ARG A 595 10.20 -24.10 -19.97
CA ARG A 595 9.33 -24.68 -18.94
C ARG A 595 8.01 -23.90 -18.91
N TYR A 596 6.99 -24.46 -18.27
CA TYR A 596 5.72 -23.75 -18.11
C TYR A 596 5.58 -23.22 -16.69
N MET A 597 5.16 -21.96 -16.60
CA MET A 597 4.79 -21.31 -15.34
C MET A 597 3.45 -20.60 -15.51
N CYS A 598 2.79 -20.24 -14.42
CA CYS A 598 1.46 -19.64 -14.46
C CYS A 598 1.33 -18.46 -13.49
N ASP A 599 0.24 -17.72 -13.61
CA ASP A 599 -0.21 -16.83 -12.55
C ASP A 599 -1.16 -17.61 -11.61
N LEU A 600 -1.32 -17.15 -10.38
CA LEU A 600 -2.31 -17.70 -9.45
C LEU A 600 -3.40 -16.66 -9.17
N ASP A 601 -4.65 -17.12 -9.10
CA ASP A 601 -5.75 -16.30 -8.61
C ASP A 601 -5.70 -16.10 -7.09
N VAL A 602 -6.65 -15.33 -6.56
CA VAL A 602 -6.77 -15.04 -5.11
C VAL A 602 -6.91 -16.30 -4.24
N ASN A 603 -7.47 -17.37 -4.79
CA ASN A 603 -7.69 -18.64 -4.09
C ASN A 603 -6.48 -19.59 -4.23
N GLY A 604 -5.44 -19.20 -4.99
CA GLY A 604 -4.27 -20.02 -5.26
C GLY A 604 -4.44 -21.00 -6.43
N ASN A 605 -5.48 -20.86 -7.25
CA ASN A 605 -5.66 -21.69 -8.44
C ASN A 605 -4.80 -21.19 -9.59
N ALA A 606 -4.21 -22.12 -10.34
CA ALA A 606 -3.40 -21.81 -11.51
C ALA A 606 -4.24 -21.23 -12.66
N ILE A 607 -3.87 -20.04 -13.11
CA ILE A 607 -4.45 -19.34 -14.26
C ILE A 607 -3.34 -18.93 -15.23
N ASN A 608 -3.66 -18.86 -16.53
CA ASN A 608 -2.74 -18.34 -17.56
C ASN A 608 -1.35 -19.02 -17.61
N TRP A 609 -1.31 -20.33 -17.88
CA TRP A 609 -0.04 -21.03 -18.14
C TRP A 609 0.66 -20.48 -19.38
N ARG A 610 1.96 -20.19 -19.27
CA ARG A 610 2.81 -19.72 -20.36
C ARG A 610 4.18 -20.36 -20.34
N ALA A 611 4.77 -20.47 -21.52
CA ALA A 611 6.13 -20.97 -21.71
C ALA A 611 7.14 -19.88 -21.36
N VAL A 612 8.13 -20.22 -20.54
CA VAL A 612 9.26 -19.35 -20.18
C VAL A 612 10.58 -20.07 -20.43
N PRO A 613 11.68 -19.36 -20.72
CA PRO A 613 12.99 -19.96 -20.88
C PRO A 613 13.42 -20.81 -19.67
N GLY A 614 13.96 -22.00 -19.93
CA GLY A 614 14.73 -22.75 -18.93
C GLY A 614 16.13 -22.18 -18.77
N LYS A 615 16.75 -22.40 -17.60
CA LYS A 615 18.06 -21.83 -17.25
C LYS A 615 19.22 -22.48 -17.98
N TYR A 616 19.16 -23.79 -18.18
CA TYR A 616 20.29 -24.59 -18.68
C TYR A 616 20.03 -25.09 -20.09
N GLU A 617 20.99 -24.85 -20.99
CA GLU A 617 21.06 -25.50 -22.29
C GLU A 617 21.23 -27.02 -22.11
N ARG A 618 20.59 -27.81 -22.98
CA ARG A 618 20.66 -29.27 -22.97
C ARG A 618 21.39 -29.79 -24.19
N GLU A 619 21.84 -31.03 -24.09
CA GLU A 619 22.60 -31.72 -25.14
C GLU A 619 21.85 -32.97 -25.59
N PHE A 620 21.63 -33.09 -26.90
CA PHE A 620 21.11 -34.29 -27.51
C PHE A 620 22.26 -35.21 -27.90
N VAL A 621 22.28 -36.40 -27.30
CA VAL A 621 23.30 -37.43 -27.51
C VAL A 621 22.62 -38.79 -27.67
N GLN A 622 23.02 -39.53 -28.70
CA GLN A 622 22.49 -40.83 -29.12
C GLN A 622 23.59 -41.75 -29.67
N GLN A 623 23.27 -43.05 -29.72
CA GLN A 623 24.13 -44.07 -30.31
C GLN A 623 24.05 -44.04 -31.83
N CYS A 624 25.16 -43.73 -32.49
CA CYS A 624 25.36 -43.94 -33.92
C CYS A 624 25.90 -45.36 -34.20
N SER A 625 25.73 -45.80 -35.44
CA SER A 625 26.26 -47.09 -35.88
C SER A 625 26.67 -47.13 -37.35
N ALA A 626 27.54 -48.06 -37.70
CA ALA A 626 27.84 -48.47 -39.08
C ALA A 626 27.82 -49.99 -39.16
N ASP A 627 26.91 -50.55 -39.94
CA ASP A 627 26.85 -51.97 -40.25
C ASP A 627 27.53 -52.20 -41.61
N ILE A 628 28.52 -53.08 -41.66
CA ILE A 628 29.31 -53.40 -42.84
C ILE A 628 29.12 -54.89 -43.18
N ASP A 629 28.77 -55.18 -44.43
CA ASP A 629 28.58 -56.54 -44.94
C ASP A 629 29.44 -56.74 -46.20
N TRP A 630 30.33 -57.72 -46.17
CA TRP A 630 31.21 -58.06 -47.28
C TRP A 630 30.68 -59.29 -48.00
N ASN A 631 30.70 -59.29 -49.34
CA ASN A 631 30.15 -60.40 -50.11
C ASN A 631 30.95 -60.67 -51.40
N ILE A 632 31.02 -61.94 -51.78
CA ILE A 632 31.66 -62.44 -52.99
C ILE A 632 30.56 -62.67 -54.03
N ALA A 633 30.34 -61.68 -54.91
CA ALA A 633 29.32 -61.80 -55.95
C ALA A 633 29.69 -62.89 -56.97
N ARG A 634 30.97 -62.95 -57.37
CA ARG A 634 31.55 -64.02 -58.18
C ARG A 634 32.99 -64.26 -57.73
N SER A 635 33.27 -65.47 -57.23
CA SER A 635 34.63 -65.87 -56.84
C SER A 635 35.51 -66.15 -58.07
N MET A 636 36.83 -66.14 -57.87
CA MET A 636 37.77 -66.63 -58.87
C MET A 636 37.47 -68.08 -59.27
N GLN A 637 37.11 -68.93 -58.32
CA GLN A 637 36.73 -70.31 -58.58
C GLN A 637 35.56 -70.41 -59.56
N GLN A 638 34.47 -69.68 -59.30
CA GLN A 638 33.29 -69.66 -60.17
C GLN A 638 33.62 -69.15 -61.58
N ASP A 639 34.47 -68.13 -61.69
CA ASP A 639 34.88 -67.57 -62.97
C ASP A 639 35.79 -68.52 -63.78
N TYR A 640 36.60 -69.34 -63.11
CA TYR A 640 37.50 -70.30 -63.76
C TYR A 640 36.88 -71.69 -64.00
N GLU A 641 35.75 -72.02 -63.39
CA GLU A 641 35.14 -73.36 -63.41
C GLU A 641 34.89 -73.88 -64.84
N GLN A 642 34.40 -73.02 -65.74
CA GLN A 642 34.14 -73.41 -67.13
C GLN A 642 35.41 -73.91 -67.82
N ALA A 643 36.49 -73.12 -67.74
CA ALA A 643 37.78 -73.45 -68.33
C ALA A 643 38.42 -74.67 -67.64
N ARG A 644 38.24 -74.82 -66.32
CA ARG A 644 38.70 -75.99 -65.56
C ARG A 644 38.01 -77.28 -65.99
N LYS A 645 36.69 -77.26 -66.12
CA LYS A 645 35.91 -78.42 -66.59
C LYS A 645 36.27 -78.79 -68.03
N ALA A 646 36.42 -77.79 -68.90
CA ALA A 646 36.83 -78.01 -70.29
C ALA A 646 38.22 -78.68 -70.39
N ALA A 647 39.18 -78.26 -69.56
CA ALA A 647 40.51 -78.88 -69.50
C ALA A 647 40.46 -80.34 -69.03
N ARG A 648 39.67 -80.63 -67.99
CA ARG A 648 39.47 -82.00 -67.46
C ARG A 648 38.83 -82.93 -68.50
N GLU A 649 37.93 -82.40 -69.32
CA GLU A 649 37.25 -83.11 -70.42
C GLU A 649 38.08 -83.17 -71.72
N GLY A 650 39.26 -82.54 -71.76
CA GLY A 650 40.13 -82.53 -72.95
C GLY A 650 39.59 -81.73 -74.14
N LYS A 651 38.67 -80.79 -73.90
CA LYS A 651 38.08 -79.96 -74.97
C LYS A 651 39.12 -79.04 -75.59
N GLN A 652 39.11 -78.93 -76.93
CA GLN A 652 40.06 -78.12 -77.70
C GLN A 652 39.50 -76.77 -78.17
N ASP A 653 38.19 -76.56 -78.06
CA ASP A 653 37.57 -75.30 -78.49
C ASP A 653 37.95 -74.16 -77.52
N LYS A 654 38.56 -73.12 -78.10
CA LYS A 654 39.02 -71.91 -77.41
C LYS A 654 37.88 -71.15 -76.73
N SER A 655 36.63 -71.30 -77.17
CA SER A 655 35.45 -70.65 -76.59
C SER A 655 35.23 -71.04 -75.10
N PHE A 656 35.64 -72.25 -74.70
CA PHE A 656 35.51 -72.73 -73.33
C PHE A 656 36.58 -72.18 -72.38
N TYR A 657 37.67 -71.63 -72.90
CA TYR A 657 38.79 -71.11 -72.12
C TYR A 657 38.75 -69.58 -72.00
N ASN A 658 37.57 -68.99 -71.83
CA ASN A 658 37.37 -67.53 -71.85
C ASN A 658 38.22 -66.69 -70.86
N LYS A 659 38.71 -67.28 -69.77
CA LYS A 659 39.42 -66.60 -68.67
C LYS A 659 40.84 -67.10 -68.43
N ALA A 660 41.09 -68.39 -68.59
CA ALA A 660 42.40 -68.99 -68.38
C ALA A 660 42.53 -70.29 -69.19
N VAL A 661 43.76 -70.66 -69.53
CA VAL A 661 44.08 -71.98 -70.08
C VAL A 661 44.67 -72.83 -68.96
N PHE A 662 43.99 -73.93 -68.65
CA PHE A 662 44.48 -74.92 -67.68
C PHE A 662 45.13 -76.09 -68.40
N ALA A 663 46.12 -76.70 -67.77
CA ALA A 663 46.78 -77.89 -68.31
C ALA A 663 45.75 -79.01 -68.52
N THR A 664 45.83 -79.75 -69.63
CA THR A 664 44.97 -80.91 -69.94
C THR A 664 45.62 -82.24 -69.53
N ASP A 665 46.91 -82.24 -69.19
CA ASP A 665 47.66 -83.42 -68.80
C ASP A 665 47.02 -84.12 -67.58
N LYS A 666 46.74 -85.43 -67.70
CA LYS A 666 46.03 -86.19 -66.66
C LYS A 666 46.72 -86.15 -65.29
N ASN A 667 48.05 -86.15 -65.28
CA ASN A 667 48.87 -86.09 -64.06
C ASN A 667 48.81 -84.73 -63.34
N LEU A 668 48.47 -83.64 -64.05
CA LEU A 668 48.34 -82.30 -63.50
C LEU A 668 46.93 -81.99 -62.97
N GLN A 669 45.91 -82.80 -63.33
CA GLN A 669 44.53 -82.60 -62.88
C GLN A 669 44.31 -82.76 -61.37
N ARG A 670 45.28 -83.33 -60.65
CA ARG A 670 45.26 -83.42 -59.18
C ARG A 670 45.37 -82.06 -58.47
N TYR A 671 45.78 -81.02 -59.18
CA TYR A 671 45.86 -79.66 -58.65
C TYR A 671 44.57 -78.89 -58.97
N ASP A 672 44.20 -77.95 -58.10
CA ASP A 672 42.95 -77.18 -58.24
C ASP A 672 42.99 -76.18 -59.40
N TYR A 673 44.15 -75.59 -59.69
CA TYR A 673 44.34 -74.61 -60.77
C TYR A 673 45.71 -74.83 -61.47
N PRO A 674 45.90 -75.92 -62.23
CA PRO A 674 47.15 -76.25 -62.91
C PRO A 674 47.28 -75.48 -64.24
N ILE A 675 48.39 -74.76 -64.43
CA ILE A 675 48.70 -74.05 -65.67
C ILE A 675 50.12 -74.36 -66.14
N LYS A 676 50.36 -74.27 -67.45
CA LYS A 676 51.71 -74.19 -68.04
C LYS A 676 52.08 -72.71 -68.20
N SER A 677 53.34 -72.38 -67.95
CA SER A 677 53.83 -71.00 -68.14
C SER A 677 53.75 -70.56 -69.61
N GLY A 678 53.50 -69.28 -69.88
CA GLY A 678 53.36 -68.75 -71.25
C GLY A 678 51.92 -68.68 -71.77
N TYR A 679 50.98 -69.41 -71.16
CA TYR A 679 49.56 -69.29 -71.49
C TYR A 679 48.90 -68.11 -70.78
N TYR A 680 47.75 -67.67 -71.31
CA TYR A 680 46.98 -66.61 -70.67
C TYR A 680 46.22 -67.09 -69.43
N PHE A 681 46.23 -66.25 -68.41
CA PHE A 681 45.61 -66.44 -67.12
C PHE A 681 45.09 -65.09 -66.63
N ASN A 682 43.84 -64.76 -66.93
CA ASN A 682 43.30 -63.44 -66.65
C ASN A 682 42.98 -63.31 -65.16
N PRO A 683 43.36 -62.21 -64.48
CA PRO A 683 42.80 -61.90 -63.18
C PRO A 683 41.28 -61.70 -63.31
N THR A 684 40.52 -62.12 -62.30
CA THR A 684 39.04 -62.17 -62.35
C THR A 684 38.43 -62.12 -60.95
N GLY A 685 37.11 -62.12 -60.86
CA GLY A 685 36.35 -62.04 -59.63
C GLY A 685 35.56 -60.74 -59.51
N THR A 686 34.44 -60.80 -58.78
CA THR A 686 33.59 -59.65 -58.46
C THR A 686 33.26 -59.69 -56.97
N TYR A 687 33.63 -58.63 -56.27
CA TYR A 687 33.52 -58.52 -54.82
C TYR A 687 32.72 -57.28 -54.47
N THR A 688 31.96 -57.34 -53.38
CA THR A 688 31.11 -56.25 -52.95
C THR A 688 31.25 -56.00 -51.45
N PHE A 689 31.02 -54.76 -51.03
CA PHE A 689 30.62 -54.50 -49.66
C PHE A 689 29.44 -53.54 -49.65
N GLU A 690 28.61 -53.68 -48.64
CA GLU A 690 27.55 -52.73 -48.31
C GLU A 690 27.84 -52.15 -46.93
N ILE A 691 27.70 -50.84 -46.80
CA ILE A 691 27.80 -50.15 -45.53
C ILE A 691 26.54 -49.32 -45.32
N THR A 692 25.92 -49.48 -44.15
CA THR A 692 24.80 -48.67 -43.71
C THR A 692 25.18 -47.94 -42.42
N THR A 693 25.22 -46.62 -42.47
CA THR A 693 25.46 -45.78 -41.29
C THR A 693 24.17 -45.15 -40.77
N VAL A 694 24.05 -45.00 -39.46
CA VAL A 694 22.99 -44.25 -38.78
C VAL A 694 23.65 -43.19 -37.92
N THR A 695 23.35 -41.92 -38.21
CA THR A 695 23.90 -40.76 -37.50
C THR A 695 22.82 -39.76 -37.13
N TYR A 696 23.11 -38.89 -36.16
CA TYR A 696 22.20 -37.82 -35.73
C TYR A 696 22.85 -36.47 -35.98
N LYS A 697 22.18 -35.59 -36.74
CA LYS A 697 22.67 -34.25 -37.10
C LYS A 697 21.54 -33.21 -37.02
N ASN A 698 21.89 -31.94 -37.00
CA ASN A 698 20.94 -30.81 -36.97
C ASN A 698 20.52 -30.33 -38.39
N ASN A 699 20.96 -31.02 -39.43
CA ASN A 699 20.63 -30.76 -40.82
C ASN A 699 20.47 -32.11 -41.56
N GLN A 700 20.04 -32.08 -42.82
CA GLN A 700 19.73 -33.28 -43.62
C GLN A 700 20.80 -33.62 -44.66
N ASN A 701 21.96 -32.96 -44.59
CA ASN A 701 23.02 -33.14 -45.57
C ASN A 701 23.64 -34.54 -45.44
N ASP A 702 24.29 -35.00 -46.52
CA ASP A 702 25.07 -36.24 -46.48
C ASP A 702 26.15 -36.14 -45.41
N THR A 703 26.41 -37.23 -44.70
CA THR A 703 27.35 -37.19 -43.59
C THR A 703 28.77 -37.46 -44.03
N GLU A 704 29.70 -36.66 -43.50
CA GLU A 704 31.13 -36.90 -43.71
C GLU A 704 31.56 -38.21 -43.03
N GLU A 705 30.85 -38.66 -41.99
CA GLU A 705 30.99 -39.99 -41.35
C GLU A 705 30.86 -41.11 -42.37
N HIS A 706 29.73 -41.13 -43.09
CA HIS A 706 29.46 -42.16 -44.07
C HIS A 706 30.48 -42.12 -45.22
N LYS A 707 30.69 -40.93 -45.78
CA LYS A 707 31.58 -40.72 -46.93
C LYS A 707 33.03 -41.12 -46.64
N LYS A 708 33.59 -40.72 -45.50
CA LYS A 708 34.97 -41.09 -45.14
C LYS A 708 35.11 -42.58 -44.87
N LEU A 709 34.11 -43.21 -44.22
CA LEU A 709 34.16 -44.64 -43.94
C LEU A 709 34.04 -45.49 -45.21
N VAL A 710 33.14 -45.13 -46.13
CA VAL A 710 33.06 -45.74 -47.47
C VAL A 710 34.41 -45.63 -48.20
N ASN A 711 35.01 -44.44 -48.22
CA ASN A 711 36.28 -44.24 -48.89
C ASN A 711 37.43 -45.01 -48.23
N ALA A 712 37.44 -45.13 -46.90
CA ALA A 712 38.41 -45.94 -46.18
C ALA A 712 38.30 -47.42 -46.56
N LEU A 713 37.08 -47.97 -46.63
CA LEU A 713 36.82 -49.34 -47.09
C LEU A 713 37.26 -49.54 -48.55
N VAL A 714 36.92 -48.62 -49.45
CA VAL A 714 37.40 -48.64 -50.85
C VAL A 714 38.93 -48.68 -50.91
N ASN A 715 39.58 -47.82 -50.13
CA ASN A 715 41.04 -47.71 -50.09
C ASN A 715 41.70 -48.90 -49.41
N SER A 716 40.97 -49.73 -48.66
CA SER A 716 41.48 -50.93 -48.01
C SER A 716 41.51 -52.16 -48.94
N PHE A 717 40.80 -52.14 -50.07
CA PHE A 717 40.73 -53.28 -51.00
C PHE A 717 42.07 -53.61 -51.67
N ARG A 718 42.45 -54.88 -51.64
CA ARG A 718 43.69 -55.41 -52.21
C ARG A 718 43.38 -56.64 -53.06
N TYR A 719 43.87 -56.62 -54.31
CA TYR A 719 43.99 -57.81 -55.14
C TYR A 719 45.49 -58.12 -55.29
N GLU A 720 45.92 -59.21 -54.68
CA GLU A 720 47.33 -59.56 -54.51
C GLU A 720 47.65 -60.81 -55.31
N SER A 721 48.73 -60.79 -56.08
CA SER A 721 49.19 -61.95 -56.84
C SER A 721 50.71 -61.96 -56.96
N ASN A 722 51.30 -63.13 -56.76
CA ASN A 722 52.72 -63.37 -57.02
C ASN A 722 52.96 -64.06 -58.39
N LEU A 723 51.94 -64.20 -59.24
CA LEU A 723 52.10 -64.68 -60.62
C LEU A 723 52.96 -63.72 -61.44
N ILE A 724 53.73 -64.30 -62.36
CA ILE A 724 54.60 -63.56 -63.28
C ILE A 724 53.91 -63.46 -64.63
N TYR A 725 53.63 -62.23 -65.06
CA TYR A 725 53.03 -61.88 -66.33
C TYR A 725 54.06 -61.34 -67.32
N VAL A 726 53.68 -61.25 -68.59
CA VAL A 726 54.43 -60.54 -69.62
C VAL A 726 53.75 -59.20 -69.93
N ASP A 727 54.53 -58.12 -69.96
CA ASP A 727 54.06 -56.80 -70.39
C ASP A 727 54.04 -56.67 -71.93
N ASP A 728 53.56 -55.53 -72.44
CA ASP A 728 53.48 -55.26 -73.88
C ASP A 728 54.87 -55.25 -74.58
N ASN A 729 55.96 -55.14 -73.81
CA ASN A 729 57.34 -55.14 -74.30
C ASN A 729 58.03 -56.51 -74.17
N GLY A 730 57.33 -57.54 -73.67
CA GLY A 730 57.90 -58.86 -73.45
C GLY A 730 58.62 -59.04 -72.11
N ASN A 731 58.61 -58.06 -71.21
CA ASN A 731 59.31 -58.14 -69.92
C ASN A 731 58.48 -58.88 -68.86
N PRO A 732 59.14 -59.62 -67.94
CA PRO A 732 58.47 -60.24 -66.81
C PRO A 732 58.05 -59.17 -65.77
N VAL A 733 56.76 -59.12 -65.46
CA VAL A 733 56.17 -58.18 -64.50
C VAL A 733 55.24 -58.88 -63.53
N ASN A 734 54.97 -58.27 -62.38
CA ASN A 734 53.86 -58.70 -61.50
C ASN A 734 52.51 -58.13 -61.99
N ILE A 735 51.41 -58.49 -61.33
CA ILE A 735 50.06 -58.03 -61.73
C ILE A 735 49.87 -56.50 -61.72
N ALA A 736 50.68 -55.77 -60.93
CA ALA A 736 50.67 -54.32 -60.84
C ALA A 736 51.67 -53.65 -61.81
N ASN A 737 52.17 -54.39 -62.81
CA ASN A 737 53.17 -53.94 -63.79
C ASN A 737 54.52 -53.50 -63.18
N GLY A 738 54.85 -54.03 -62.00
CA GLY A 738 56.12 -53.78 -61.31
C GLY A 738 57.07 -54.98 -61.39
N SER A 739 58.11 -54.96 -60.56
CA SER A 739 59.08 -56.07 -60.46
C SER A 739 58.39 -57.41 -60.18
N TYR A 740 58.66 -58.41 -61.02
CA TYR A 740 58.13 -59.77 -60.82
C TYR A 740 58.65 -60.47 -59.56
N LYS A 741 59.71 -59.94 -58.93
CA LYS A 741 60.28 -60.48 -57.70
C LYS A 741 59.51 -60.06 -56.44
N THR A 742 58.60 -59.10 -56.55
CA THR A 742 57.77 -58.62 -55.43
C THR A 742 56.31 -59.00 -55.65
N LEU A 743 55.57 -59.16 -54.55
CA LEU A 743 54.12 -59.36 -54.59
C LEU A 743 53.46 -58.19 -55.34
N GLY A 744 52.72 -58.50 -56.40
CA GLY A 744 51.94 -57.49 -57.10
C GLY A 744 50.66 -57.21 -56.33
N VAL A 745 50.38 -55.93 -56.09
CA VAL A 745 49.23 -55.48 -55.30
C VAL A 745 48.48 -54.42 -56.08
N LEU A 746 47.27 -54.75 -56.54
CA LEU A 746 46.34 -53.79 -57.08
C LEU A 746 45.42 -53.27 -55.99
N THR A 747 45.07 -51.99 -56.07
CA THR A 747 44.16 -51.32 -55.13
C THR A 747 43.15 -50.48 -55.89
N ALA A 748 42.09 -50.01 -55.24
CA ALA A 748 41.16 -49.09 -55.89
C ALA A 748 41.84 -47.80 -56.43
N ALA A 749 42.86 -47.30 -55.73
CA ALA A 749 43.63 -46.12 -56.14
C ALA A 749 44.69 -46.43 -57.21
N LYS A 750 45.31 -47.62 -57.13
CA LYS A 750 46.27 -48.17 -58.11
C LYS A 750 45.59 -49.29 -58.88
N ASN A 751 44.65 -48.90 -59.74
CA ASN A 751 43.73 -49.81 -60.43
C ASN A 751 44.21 -50.25 -61.81
N THR A 752 45.33 -49.69 -62.30
CA THR A 752 45.99 -50.13 -63.52
C THR A 752 47.09 -51.13 -63.20
N GLY A 753 47.25 -52.15 -64.06
CA GLY A 753 48.28 -53.16 -63.92
C GLY A 753 48.98 -53.44 -65.23
N ILE A 754 49.17 -54.72 -65.55
CA ILE A 754 49.93 -55.22 -66.70
C ILE A 754 49.65 -54.40 -67.97
N GLY A 755 50.71 -53.89 -68.62
CA GLY A 755 50.59 -53.07 -69.85
C GLY A 755 49.82 -51.75 -69.67
N GLY A 756 49.73 -51.24 -68.44
CA GLY A 756 48.96 -50.03 -68.11
C GLY A 756 47.44 -50.20 -68.19
N LYS A 757 46.93 -51.43 -68.34
CA LYS A 757 45.49 -51.69 -68.47
C LYS A 757 44.78 -51.54 -67.13
N LYS A 758 43.57 -50.97 -67.15
CA LYS A 758 42.70 -50.89 -65.97
C LYS A 758 42.20 -52.29 -65.59
N LEU A 759 42.59 -52.75 -64.41
CA LEU A 759 42.28 -54.08 -63.88
C LEU A 759 41.26 -54.06 -62.73
N ILE A 760 41.02 -52.92 -62.08
CA ILE A 760 39.96 -52.77 -61.07
C ILE A 760 38.98 -51.68 -61.51
N SER A 761 37.72 -52.03 -61.67
CA SER A 761 36.60 -51.09 -61.74
C SER A 761 35.86 -51.03 -60.41
N VAL A 762 35.46 -49.83 -59.99
CA VAL A 762 34.76 -49.59 -58.72
C VAL A 762 33.44 -48.88 -59.01
N ASN A 763 32.32 -49.57 -58.77
CA ASN A 763 30.98 -49.01 -58.93
C ASN A 763 30.36 -48.76 -57.55
N ARG A 764 29.61 -47.66 -57.41
CA ARG A 764 28.97 -47.24 -56.14
C ARG A 764 27.49 -46.99 -56.37
N ASP A 765 26.65 -47.58 -55.53
CA ASP A 765 25.21 -47.28 -55.44
C ASP A 765 24.93 -46.69 -54.05
N TYR A 766 24.31 -45.51 -53.99
CA TYR A 766 24.10 -44.72 -52.77
C TYR A 766 22.62 -44.42 -52.54
N LYS A 767 22.18 -44.58 -51.29
CA LYS A 767 20.82 -44.27 -50.83
C LYS A 767 20.87 -43.57 -49.49
N LYS A 768 19.96 -42.62 -49.27
CA LYS A 768 19.79 -41.89 -48.01
C LYS A 768 18.32 -41.84 -47.60
N VAL A 769 18.08 -42.04 -46.31
CA VAL A 769 16.79 -41.84 -45.64
C VAL A 769 17.01 -40.90 -44.45
N THR A 770 16.14 -39.91 -44.29
CA THR A 770 16.25 -38.91 -43.22
C THR A 770 14.92 -38.82 -42.48
N ASP A 771 14.96 -39.03 -41.16
CA ASP A 771 13.80 -38.93 -40.27
C ASP A 771 14.01 -37.83 -39.23
N GLU A 772 13.07 -36.89 -39.09
CA GLU A 772 13.12 -35.87 -38.03
C GLU A 772 12.74 -36.49 -36.67
N ILE A 773 13.58 -36.27 -35.65
CA ILE A 773 13.26 -36.68 -34.28
C ILE A 773 12.27 -35.67 -33.70
N TYR A 774 11.00 -36.04 -33.76
CA TYR A 774 9.88 -35.19 -33.35
C TYR A 774 9.94 -34.83 -31.85
N TYR A 775 9.59 -33.57 -31.54
CA TYR A 775 9.34 -33.10 -30.18
C TYR A 775 7.99 -32.37 -30.11
N ASP A 776 7.42 -32.34 -28.91
CA ASP A 776 6.23 -31.55 -28.57
C ASP A 776 6.56 -30.58 -27.43
N SER A 777 6.41 -29.29 -27.73
CA SER A 777 6.64 -28.20 -26.78
C SER A 777 5.43 -27.89 -25.92
N LYS A 778 4.29 -28.57 -26.09
CA LYS A 778 3.06 -28.33 -25.31
C LYS A 778 3.19 -28.84 -23.87
N ARG A 779 2.66 -28.04 -22.94
CA ARG A 779 2.55 -28.41 -21.52
C ARG A 779 1.75 -29.70 -21.38
N THR A 780 2.29 -30.66 -20.64
CA THR A 780 1.62 -31.89 -20.24
C THR A 780 1.89 -32.16 -18.76
N GLU A 781 0.89 -32.71 -18.08
CA GLU A 781 1.06 -33.09 -16.67
C GLU A 781 1.63 -34.51 -16.53
N ASP A 782 1.26 -35.37 -17.47
CA ASP A 782 1.74 -36.74 -17.58
C ASP A 782 2.78 -36.82 -18.70
N GLU A 783 3.96 -37.35 -18.38
CA GLU A 783 5.07 -37.48 -19.32
C GLU A 783 4.76 -38.43 -20.49
N ASN A 784 3.85 -39.38 -20.29
CA ASN A 784 3.41 -40.32 -21.31
C ASN A 784 2.50 -39.65 -22.35
N LYS A 785 1.88 -38.52 -21.99
CA LYS A 785 1.08 -37.70 -22.92
C LYS A 785 1.93 -36.71 -23.71
N ASN A 786 3.20 -36.51 -23.33
CA ASN A 786 4.12 -35.69 -24.12
C ASN A 786 4.52 -36.45 -25.39
N GLY A 787 4.18 -35.90 -26.56
CA GLY A 787 4.42 -36.51 -27.86
C GLY A 787 5.89 -36.51 -28.33
N SER A 788 6.82 -35.95 -27.54
CA SER A 788 8.23 -35.97 -27.93
C SER A 788 8.80 -37.38 -27.97
N HIS A 789 9.68 -37.62 -28.94
CA HIS A 789 10.45 -38.86 -28.99
C HIS A 789 11.26 -39.06 -27.70
N ASP A 790 11.40 -40.32 -27.25
CA ASP A 790 12.10 -40.68 -26.01
C ASP A 790 13.53 -40.15 -25.94
N PHE A 791 14.20 -39.99 -27.08
CA PHE A 791 15.53 -39.40 -27.18
C PHE A 791 15.59 -37.97 -26.62
N TRP A 792 14.55 -37.16 -26.82
CA TRP A 792 14.45 -35.83 -26.21
C TRP A 792 14.23 -35.93 -24.70
N LYS A 793 13.35 -36.84 -24.26
CA LYS A 793 13.03 -37.05 -22.84
C LYS A 793 14.25 -37.53 -22.04
N MET A 794 15.17 -38.27 -22.66
CA MET A 794 16.47 -38.65 -22.07
C MET A 794 17.40 -37.45 -21.81
N SER A 795 17.23 -36.35 -22.55
CA SER A 795 18.08 -35.15 -22.47
C SER A 795 17.47 -33.98 -21.67
N MET A 796 16.20 -34.07 -21.29
CA MET A 796 15.46 -32.98 -20.63
C MET A 796 15.12 -33.31 -19.18
N GLU A 797 15.02 -32.30 -18.34
CA GLU A 797 14.65 -32.46 -16.94
C GLU A 797 13.14 -32.64 -16.73
N GLY A 798 12.77 -33.41 -15.72
CA GLY A 798 11.38 -33.69 -15.36
C GLY A 798 10.84 -34.98 -15.98
N TYR A 799 11.69 -35.81 -16.60
CA TYR A 799 11.30 -37.09 -17.19
C TYR A 799 11.94 -38.28 -16.47
N SER A 800 11.25 -39.42 -16.47
CA SER A 800 11.79 -40.68 -15.95
C SER A 800 13.01 -41.15 -16.74
N LEU A 801 12.99 -40.98 -18.07
CA LEU A 801 14.07 -41.41 -18.97
C LEU A 801 15.40 -40.66 -18.76
N SER A 802 15.38 -39.45 -18.21
CA SER A 802 16.58 -38.72 -17.78
C SER A 802 16.90 -38.91 -16.29
N GLY A 803 16.14 -39.75 -15.58
CA GLY A 803 16.27 -39.97 -14.15
C GLY A 803 15.93 -38.75 -13.30
N SER A 804 15.09 -37.84 -13.79
CA SER A 804 14.82 -36.54 -13.17
C SER A 804 13.33 -36.26 -12.95
N LEU A 805 12.47 -37.28 -12.99
CA LEU A 805 11.02 -37.16 -12.74
C LEU A 805 10.71 -36.48 -11.40
N ASP A 806 11.57 -36.65 -10.41
CA ASP A 806 11.50 -35.99 -9.10
C ASP A 806 11.42 -34.46 -9.18
N SER A 807 12.05 -33.83 -10.18
CA SER A 807 11.98 -32.38 -10.38
C SER A 807 10.55 -31.94 -10.69
N TYR A 808 9.80 -32.75 -11.43
CA TYR A 808 8.38 -32.50 -11.69
C TYR A 808 7.51 -32.80 -10.47
N ASN A 809 7.75 -33.92 -9.79
CA ASN A 809 6.93 -34.32 -8.64
C ASN A 809 7.05 -33.35 -7.45
N LYS A 810 8.27 -32.85 -7.19
CA LYS A 810 8.54 -31.96 -6.05
C LYS A 810 8.31 -30.48 -6.37
N TYR A 811 8.68 -30.04 -7.59
CA TYR A 811 8.74 -28.62 -7.93
C TYR A 811 7.81 -28.24 -9.10
N LYS A 812 7.08 -29.20 -9.67
CA LYS A 812 6.33 -29.03 -10.93
C LYS A 812 7.20 -28.50 -12.08
N TYR A 813 8.50 -28.79 -12.05
CA TYR A 813 9.47 -28.38 -13.06
C TYR A 813 9.64 -29.50 -14.10
N ARG A 814 9.29 -29.21 -15.36
CA ARG A 814 9.51 -30.07 -16.52
C ARG A 814 9.94 -29.22 -17.70
N GLU A 815 10.96 -29.70 -18.40
CA GLU A 815 11.50 -29.05 -19.58
C GLU A 815 10.84 -29.56 -20.86
N TYR A 816 10.84 -28.70 -21.86
CA TYR A 816 10.36 -28.98 -23.21
C TYR A 816 11.35 -28.35 -24.18
N VAL A 817 11.48 -28.91 -25.38
CA VAL A 817 12.37 -28.36 -26.41
C VAL A 817 11.85 -26.98 -26.84
N ALA A 818 12.72 -25.96 -26.81
CA ALA A 818 12.36 -24.59 -27.19
C ALA A 818 12.36 -24.36 -28.71
N GLY A 819 13.08 -25.21 -29.45
CA GLY A 819 13.30 -25.08 -30.88
C GLY A 819 14.60 -25.77 -31.31
N GLY A 820 14.73 -26.00 -32.61
CA GLY A 820 15.81 -26.78 -33.21
C GLY A 820 15.28 -28.06 -33.86
N LYS A 821 16.10 -28.68 -34.71
CA LYS A 821 15.76 -29.95 -35.37
C LYS A 821 16.92 -30.90 -35.23
N VAL A 822 16.60 -32.17 -35.01
CA VAL A 822 17.55 -33.27 -35.07
C VAL A 822 17.00 -34.29 -36.04
N PHE A 823 17.84 -34.76 -36.93
CA PHE A 823 17.51 -35.76 -37.93
C PHE A 823 18.33 -37.02 -37.68
N LYS A 824 17.66 -38.18 -37.72
CA LYS A 824 18.30 -39.48 -37.90
C LYS A 824 18.56 -39.66 -39.38
N ILE A 825 19.82 -39.73 -39.76
CA ILE A 825 20.26 -39.89 -41.14
C ILE A 825 20.76 -41.33 -41.28
N THR A 826 20.10 -42.09 -42.15
CA THR A 826 20.50 -43.45 -42.52
C THR A 826 21.04 -43.43 -43.95
N GLU A 827 22.33 -43.70 -44.12
CA GLU A 827 22.98 -43.72 -45.42
C GLU A 827 23.51 -45.11 -45.74
N THR A 828 23.20 -45.62 -46.93
CA THR A 828 23.65 -46.93 -47.40
C THR A 828 24.45 -46.75 -48.69
N THR A 829 25.67 -47.29 -48.74
CA THR A 829 26.45 -47.38 -49.97
C THR A 829 26.82 -48.83 -50.24
N LYS A 830 26.44 -49.34 -51.41
CA LYS A 830 26.95 -50.60 -51.94
C LYS A 830 28.07 -50.33 -52.93
N VAL A 831 29.24 -50.92 -52.69
CA VAL A 831 30.40 -50.83 -53.57
C VAL A 831 30.65 -52.18 -54.22
N THR A 832 30.92 -52.17 -55.53
CA THR A 832 31.30 -53.36 -56.30
C THR A 832 32.66 -53.18 -56.93
N PHE A 833 33.60 -54.08 -56.62
CA PHE A 833 34.89 -54.22 -57.28
C PHE A 833 34.80 -55.29 -58.36
N ILE A 834 35.07 -54.92 -59.61
CA ILE A 834 35.09 -55.85 -60.74
C ILE A 834 36.54 -55.96 -61.21
N ILE A 835 37.09 -57.17 -61.15
CA ILE A 835 38.45 -57.44 -61.61
C ILE A 835 38.42 -57.76 -63.10
N ASN A 836 39.19 -57.00 -63.88
CA ASN A 836 39.31 -57.13 -65.34
C ASN A 836 37.95 -57.15 -66.04
N GLU A 837 37.14 -56.10 -65.82
CA GLU A 837 35.77 -55.96 -66.34
C GLU A 837 35.66 -56.18 -67.85
N GLY A 838 36.61 -55.65 -68.63
CA GLY A 838 36.68 -55.85 -70.08
C GLY A 838 37.20 -57.22 -70.53
N ASN A 839 37.53 -58.11 -69.58
CA ASN A 839 38.14 -59.41 -69.81
C ASN A 839 39.36 -59.40 -70.77
N ALA A 840 40.23 -58.40 -70.61
CA ALA A 840 41.47 -58.33 -71.39
C ALA A 840 42.32 -59.58 -71.13
N LYS A 841 42.98 -60.09 -72.18
CA LYS A 841 43.82 -61.28 -72.10
C LYS A 841 45.22 -60.94 -71.59
N PHE A 842 45.67 -61.64 -70.55
CA PHE A 842 46.99 -61.45 -69.95
C PHE A 842 47.76 -62.76 -69.92
N TYR A 843 48.98 -62.76 -70.43
CA TYR A 843 49.82 -63.95 -70.55
C TYR A 843 50.79 -64.06 -69.38
N THR A 844 50.93 -65.26 -68.85
CA THR A 844 52.01 -65.55 -67.89
C THR A 844 53.35 -65.59 -68.63
N HIS A 845 54.45 -65.26 -67.96
CA HIS A 845 55.75 -65.24 -68.61
C HIS A 845 56.18 -66.67 -69.03
N PRO A 846 56.64 -66.93 -70.27
CA PRO A 846 56.95 -68.29 -70.75
C PRO A 846 58.04 -69.05 -69.99
N LYS A 847 58.90 -68.32 -69.26
CA LYS A 847 59.96 -68.87 -68.39
C LYS A 847 59.63 -68.73 -66.90
N MET A 848 58.36 -68.55 -66.54
CA MET A 848 57.92 -68.55 -65.14
C MET A 848 58.25 -69.90 -64.50
N PRO A 849 58.97 -69.95 -63.37
CA PRO A 849 59.35 -71.21 -62.74
C PRO A 849 58.16 -72.07 -62.35
N ASP A 850 58.37 -73.39 -62.36
CA ASP A 850 57.43 -74.34 -61.76
C ASP A 850 57.29 -74.07 -60.26
N GLY A 851 56.06 -74.02 -59.76
CA GLY A 851 55.84 -73.68 -58.35
C GLY A 851 54.39 -73.46 -57.98
N GLU A 852 54.20 -73.05 -56.73
CA GLU A 852 52.90 -72.63 -56.20
C GLU A 852 52.83 -71.10 -56.15
N TYR A 853 51.77 -70.57 -56.73
CA TYR A 853 51.46 -69.15 -56.79
C TYR A 853 50.11 -68.91 -56.13
N TYR A 854 49.93 -67.74 -55.54
CA TYR A 854 48.75 -67.38 -54.79
C TYR A 854 48.15 -66.11 -55.35
N ILE A 855 46.83 -66.13 -55.50
CA ILE A 855 46.03 -64.94 -55.72
C ILE A 855 45.14 -64.78 -54.49
N THR A 856 45.20 -63.62 -53.85
CA THR A 856 44.43 -63.30 -52.64
C THR A 856 43.70 -61.99 -52.84
N VAL A 857 42.41 -61.99 -52.53
CA VAL A 857 41.59 -60.79 -52.46
C VAL A 857 41.24 -60.55 -51.01
N ARG A 858 41.62 -59.38 -50.49
CA ARG A 858 41.42 -59.04 -49.08
C ARG A 858 41.19 -57.55 -48.88
N LEU A 859 40.69 -57.21 -47.71
CA LEU A 859 40.70 -55.85 -47.17
C LEU A 859 41.86 -55.73 -46.17
N SER A 860 42.53 -54.60 -46.15
CA SER A 860 43.51 -54.27 -45.09
C SER A 860 42.83 -53.68 -43.87
N ASP A 861 43.47 -53.82 -42.71
CA ASP A 861 43.07 -53.16 -41.46
C ASP A 861 42.86 -51.64 -41.64
N ILE A 862 41.82 -51.11 -41.00
CA ILE A 862 41.48 -49.67 -40.97
C ILE A 862 41.55 -49.17 -39.53
N ASP A 863 42.46 -48.24 -39.27
CA ASP A 863 42.61 -47.59 -37.99
C ASP A 863 41.65 -46.38 -37.86
N LEU A 864 40.54 -46.59 -37.15
CA LEU A 864 39.50 -45.57 -36.99
C LEU A 864 40.01 -44.34 -36.23
N SER A 865 40.97 -44.52 -35.32
CA SER A 865 41.54 -43.43 -34.52
C SER A 865 42.33 -42.41 -35.36
N LYS A 866 42.81 -42.81 -36.55
CA LYS A 866 43.49 -41.94 -37.51
C LYS A 866 42.54 -41.15 -38.40
N MET A 867 41.22 -41.42 -38.36
CA MET A 867 40.22 -40.74 -39.17
C MET A 867 39.76 -39.45 -38.50
N SER A 868 40.62 -38.42 -38.54
CA SER A 868 40.40 -37.15 -37.83
C SER A 868 39.10 -36.44 -38.22
N GLY A 869 38.51 -35.76 -37.23
CA GLY A 869 37.31 -34.95 -37.36
C GLY A 869 36.00 -35.73 -37.41
N MET A 870 36.01 -37.03 -37.04
CA MET A 870 34.83 -37.90 -37.07
C MET A 870 34.46 -38.38 -35.68
N ASP A 871 33.17 -38.51 -35.39
CA ASP A 871 32.71 -38.92 -34.06
C ASP A 871 33.24 -40.32 -33.65
N TYR A 872 33.35 -41.26 -34.61
CA TYR A 872 33.92 -42.60 -34.38
C TYR A 872 35.46 -42.62 -34.23
N SER A 873 36.16 -41.49 -34.42
CA SER A 873 37.62 -41.42 -34.18
C SER A 873 38.00 -41.58 -32.71
N SER A 874 37.02 -41.44 -31.82
CA SER A 874 37.12 -41.76 -30.39
C SER A 874 37.37 -43.25 -30.11
N ILE A 875 37.06 -44.13 -31.07
CA ILE A 875 37.28 -45.57 -30.96
C ILE A 875 38.77 -45.85 -31.14
N LYS A 876 39.43 -46.29 -30.05
CA LYS A 876 40.84 -46.69 -30.04
C LYS A 876 41.01 -48.16 -30.43
N ASP A 877 40.42 -48.55 -31.55
CA ASP A 877 40.47 -49.91 -32.08
C ASP A 877 40.63 -49.88 -33.62
N VAL A 878 41.06 -51.01 -34.17
CA VAL A 878 41.34 -51.20 -35.60
C VAL A 878 40.28 -52.13 -36.19
N LEU A 879 39.54 -51.65 -37.19
CA LEU A 879 38.66 -52.53 -37.98
C LEU A 879 39.52 -53.52 -38.75
N LYS A 880 39.40 -54.81 -38.43
CA LYS A 880 40.22 -55.88 -38.98
C LYS A 880 39.88 -56.12 -40.44
N GLY A 881 40.93 -56.29 -41.24
CA GLY A 881 40.82 -56.70 -42.63
C GLY A 881 40.32 -58.15 -42.75
N VAL A 882 39.58 -58.42 -43.82
CA VAL A 882 39.00 -59.74 -44.10
C VAL A 882 39.56 -60.29 -45.42
N ILE A 883 39.86 -61.60 -45.45
CA ILE A 883 40.20 -62.29 -46.70
C ILE A 883 38.90 -62.71 -47.39
N LEU A 884 38.64 -62.13 -48.56
CA LEU A 884 37.42 -62.37 -49.33
C LEU A 884 37.55 -63.62 -50.21
N ASP A 885 38.68 -63.81 -50.90
CA ASP A 885 38.89 -64.96 -51.78
C ASP A 885 40.37 -65.27 -51.88
N ARG A 886 40.71 -66.55 -52.07
CA ARG A 886 42.08 -67.02 -52.21
C ARG A 886 42.12 -68.30 -53.03
N ILE A 887 42.95 -68.31 -54.07
CA ILE A 887 43.25 -69.51 -54.84
C ILE A 887 44.76 -69.79 -54.88
N LYS A 888 45.09 -71.07 -55.07
CA LYS A 888 46.46 -71.56 -55.27
C LYS A 888 46.62 -72.06 -56.70
N VAL A 889 47.44 -71.38 -57.48
CA VAL A 889 47.75 -71.70 -58.87
C VAL A 889 49.03 -72.53 -58.93
N ASN A 890 48.98 -73.69 -59.58
CA ASN A 890 50.11 -74.60 -59.70
C ASN A 890 50.70 -74.50 -61.12
N VAL A 891 51.92 -73.99 -61.24
CA VAL A 891 52.63 -73.88 -62.51
C VAL A 891 53.50 -75.11 -62.70
N LYS A 892 53.27 -75.87 -63.79
CA LYS A 892 54.04 -77.05 -64.15
C LYS A 892 54.24 -77.13 -65.67
N GLY A 893 55.48 -76.95 -66.12
CA GLY A 893 55.84 -76.93 -67.53
C GLY A 893 55.65 -75.56 -68.18
N SER A 894 55.91 -75.51 -69.49
CA SER A 894 55.88 -74.29 -70.29
C SER A 894 55.22 -74.55 -71.63
N ILE A 895 54.66 -73.50 -72.22
CA ILE A 895 54.10 -73.48 -73.58
C ILE A 895 55.10 -74.03 -74.62
N TYR A 896 56.40 -73.89 -74.40
CA TYR A 896 57.42 -74.45 -75.29
C TYR A 896 57.38 -75.98 -75.38
N GLY A 897 56.93 -76.67 -74.33
CA GLY A 897 56.76 -78.13 -74.33
C GLY A 897 55.49 -78.61 -75.04
N ASP A 898 54.59 -77.69 -75.40
CA ASP A 898 53.35 -77.98 -76.15
C ASP A 898 53.47 -77.57 -77.63
N ILE A 899 54.51 -76.82 -78.00
CA ILE A 899 54.83 -76.38 -79.36
C ILE A 899 55.89 -77.29 -80.02
N SER A 900 56.64 -78.06 -79.22
CA SER A 900 57.53 -79.14 -79.67
C SER A 900 56.75 -80.43 -79.92
#